data_AF-A0AA39CVQ8-F1
#
_entry.id   AF-A0AA39CVQ8-F1
#
_cell.length_a   1.000
_cell.length_b   1.000
_cell.length_c   1.000
_cell.angle_alpha   90.00
_cell.angle_beta   90.00
_cell.angle_gamma   90.00
#
_symmetry.space_group_name_H-M   'P 1'
#
loop_
_entity.id
_entity.type
_entity.pdbx_description
1 polymer ?
#
loop_
_entity_poly.entity_id
_entity_poly.type
_entity_poly.pdbx_seq_one_letter_code
_entity_poly.pdbx_strand_id
1 'polypeptide(L)'
;MRIAIIGSGIAGLASAWWLDGEHDVTLFEANDYLGGHTHTHEVTVDGRRMAVDTGFIVFNPHHYPLLSALFNELGVASQPTTMSFSMHSERSGVEYNATSLDGLFCQRRNLLSPRFWGMLADLRRFYRDAPLLLGEEKGPTLGQYLHSQHYGEAFVQEHLLPMASALWSSPTAQVLDFPARYLVQFMANHQMLQMTGRASWRVVKGGSARYVDALRARWRVHERLECPVHAVERMPWGARVHTATGVEGFDEVILACHSDHALALLADADPVEQAVLGAIRYQPNEAVLHTDASLLPANRKAWAAWNAHVPRDPAAPCTVSYCMNLLQGLPGDTPLVVTLNRSEAIDPAKVLRRLHYAHPVHDHSACPPRGRRAAGTLIPQPQRAASGGARVSASAIYFGHVEHRRHHPHAHAFRYPIAQLLLDLDELDQVFAGRWLWSVGRRNLAEFRRSDYFGDPATSLADAVRDHAATVLGRRPDGPVRLLTHLRFGGHVFNPVSFYYCYQADRETLDCIVAEITNTPWKERHAYVLPVKTAIRQGRALRWQFDKTFHVSPFMPMDCAYDWRFTAPADDLRVHMQVWRNGQRQFDATQSMQRRPIDGRGHRHPLAGIAPLAQAQPSARPSFPSRETAMNEMTPSATLPQPGTLDAFLRRRLLAQLAPLQNGRLCVRDAFGEMQLGNAGSDLQVTVTIDDPGFYRKVAANGSVGAGESYINGDWRCDDLVALVQLLVRNRDLLDGMERGPARIGGWLLRGWNRLRRNSREGSRRNIAAHYDLGNDFFALFLSPDLMYSSALFTDAGDSLESASRRKLDRICQQLRLQPGDRVVEIGTGWGGFAVHAAQHYGCHVTTTTISAEQHALAAQRVADAGLQDRVTLLMQDYRDLQGQFDKLVSIEMIEAIGAEYLDTYMATLQRLLKPDGVALLQAITIEDHRYEQARRSVDYIKRFVFPGSFIPSINSILTAKTRACDLQLIAQQDFGHSYALTLRAWRQRFLAQLPAVHAQGFDERFCRLWEFYLAYCEGGFLERSIGVSHLLLARPGYRPEADTHGERTG
;
A
#
# COMPACT_ATOMS: atom_id res chain seq x y z
N MET A 1 -10.20 39.15 -18.68
CA MET A 1 -11.56 39.10 -18.10
C MET A 1 -11.55 39.83 -16.77
N ARG A 2 -12.72 40.27 -16.32
CA ARG A 2 -12.96 41.00 -15.08
C ARG A 2 -13.80 40.15 -14.14
N ILE A 3 -13.25 39.74 -13.01
CA ILE A 3 -13.81 38.69 -12.15
C ILE A 3 -14.09 39.24 -10.75
N ALA A 4 -15.31 39.05 -10.25
CA ALA A 4 -15.62 39.29 -8.84
C ALA A 4 -15.44 38.01 -8.02
N ILE A 5 -14.87 38.13 -6.83
CA ILE A 5 -14.78 37.07 -5.83
C ILE A 5 -15.49 37.58 -4.57
N ILE A 6 -16.46 36.82 -4.07
CA ILE A 6 -17.34 37.27 -2.98
C ILE A 6 -17.07 36.40 -1.75
N GLY A 7 -16.43 37.00 -0.74
CA GLY A 7 -15.96 36.36 0.49
C GLY A 7 -14.46 36.08 0.48
N SER A 8 -13.74 36.56 1.49
CA SER A 8 -12.28 36.44 1.63
C SER A 8 -11.83 35.28 2.53
N GLY A 9 -12.65 34.25 2.70
CA GLY A 9 -12.20 32.99 3.29
C GLY A 9 -11.06 32.37 2.47
N ILE A 10 -10.38 31.34 3.00
CA ILE A 10 -9.24 30.70 2.33
C ILE A 10 -9.53 30.27 0.87
N ALA A 11 -10.77 29.92 0.53
CA ALA A 11 -11.19 29.63 -0.84
C ALA A 11 -11.16 30.87 -1.76
N GLY A 12 -11.64 32.02 -1.27
CA GLY A 12 -11.60 33.30 -1.97
C GLY A 12 -10.17 33.82 -2.11
N LEU A 13 -9.36 33.75 -1.05
CA LEU A 13 -7.94 34.13 -1.09
C LEU A 13 -7.15 33.27 -2.08
N ALA A 14 -7.36 31.95 -2.11
CA ALA A 14 -6.68 31.07 -3.06
C ALA A 14 -7.14 31.31 -4.51
N SER A 15 -8.42 31.62 -4.72
CA SER A 15 -8.96 31.99 -6.03
C SER A 15 -8.38 33.32 -6.52
N ALA A 16 -8.34 34.32 -5.64
CA ALA A 16 -7.71 35.61 -5.91
C ALA A 16 -6.22 35.47 -6.25
N TRP A 17 -5.47 34.65 -5.50
CA TRP A 17 -4.04 34.41 -5.76
C TRP A 17 -3.76 33.75 -7.10
N TRP A 18 -4.57 32.79 -7.54
CA TRP A 18 -4.36 32.08 -8.80
C TRP A 18 -4.93 32.78 -10.04
N LEU A 19 -5.80 33.77 -9.87
CA LEU A 19 -6.31 34.61 -10.97
C LEU A 19 -5.55 35.94 -11.08
N ASP A 20 -4.76 36.31 -10.07
CA ASP A 20 -3.94 37.53 -10.09
C ASP A 20 -2.97 37.55 -11.27
N GLY A 21 -3.03 38.63 -12.05
CA GLY A 21 -2.08 38.89 -13.12
C GLY A 21 -2.39 38.28 -14.48
N GLU A 22 -3.31 37.31 -14.56
CA GLU A 22 -3.95 36.94 -15.83
C GLU A 22 -5.28 37.71 -16.04
N HIS A 23 -5.94 38.15 -14.96
CA HIS A 23 -7.25 38.80 -14.99
C HIS A 23 -7.30 40.07 -14.10
N ASP A 24 -8.31 40.91 -14.34
CA ASP A 24 -8.73 41.97 -13.40
C ASP A 24 -9.62 41.30 -12.34
N VAL A 25 -9.23 41.36 -11.07
CA VAL A 25 -9.88 40.62 -9.97
C VAL A 25 -10.28 41.60 -8.86
N THR A 26 -11.57 41.65 -8.53
CA THR A 26 -12.09 42.39 -7.37
C THR A 26 -12.56 41.40 -6.29
N LEU A 27 -11.99 41.50 -5.09
CA LEU A 27 -12.33 40.67 -3.93
C LEU A 27 -13.20 41.47 -2.95
N PHE A 28 -14.47 41.09 -2.83
CA PHE A 28 -15.45 41.68 -1.92
C PHE A 28 -15.46 40.92 -0.59
N GLU A 29 -15.46 41.66 0.52
CA GLU A 29 -15.54 41.14 1.89
C GLU A 29 -16.46 42.04 2.73
N ALA A 30 -17.27 41.43 3.60
CA ALA A 30 -18.20 42.13 4.47
C ALA A 30 -17.55 42.61 5.77
N ASN A 31 -16.47 41.96 6.21
CA ASN A 31 -15.69 42.33 7.40
C ASN A 31 -14.66 43.45 7.10
N ASP A 32 -14.08 44.01 8.16
CA ASP A 32 -12.96 44.95 8.16
C ASP A 32 -11.57 44.28 7.96
N TYR A 33 -11.54 42.94 7.82
CA TYR A 33 -10.33 42.14 7.62
C TYR A 33 -10.53 41.03 6.57
N LEU A 34 -9.44 40.66 5.88
CA LEU A 34 -9.42 39.51 4.98
C LEU A 34 -9.10 38.21 5.75
N GLY A 35 -9.71 37.09 5.34
CA GLY A 35 -9.37 35.74 5.81
C GLY A 35 -10.52 34.97 6.47
N GLY A 36 -11.58 35.66 6.90
CA GLY A 36 -12.76 35.06 7.57
C GLY A 36 -12.36 34.22 8.78
N HIS A 37 -12.51 32.90 8.69
CA HIS A 37 -12.06 31.96 9.73
C HIS A 37 -10.53 31.92 9.93
N THR A 38 -9.72 32.64 9.15
CA THR A 38 -8.31 32.92 9.48
C THR A 38 -8.24 34.18 10.34
N HIS A 39 -8.20 34.01 11.66
CA HIS A 39 -8.28 35.13 12.60
C HIS A 39 -7.20 35.03 13.68
N THR A 40 -6.34 36.06 13.74
CA THR A 40 -5.27 36.21 14.73
C THR A 40 -5.49 37.49 15.54
N HIS A 41 -5.38 37.43 16.86
CA HIS A 41 -5.45 38.61 17.74
C HIS A 41 -4.13 38.87 18.44
N GLU A 42 -3.73 40.14 18.47
CA GLU A 42 -2.62 40.64 19.28
C GLU A 42 -3.11 40.89 20.72
N VAL A 43 -2.53 40.19 21.70
CA VAL A 43 -2.83 40.35 23.13
C VAL A 43 -1.54 40.54 23.93
N THR A 44 -1.62 41.19 25.10
CA THR A 44 -0.50 41.35 26.02
C THR A 44 -0.80 40.65 27.34
N VAL A 45 -0.02 39.62 27.68
CA VAL A 45 -0.14 38.82 28.92
C VAL A 45 1.27 38.55 29.45
N ASP A 46 1.46 38.51 30.77
CA ASP A 46 2.79 38.38 31.43
C ASP A 46 3.83 39.42 30.93
N GLY A 47 3.36 40.62 30.54
CA GLY A 47 4.18 41.67 29.93
C GLY A 47 4.64 41.39 28.49
N ARG A 48 4.20 40.28 27.88
CA ARG A 48 4.58 39.84 26.53
C ARG A 48 3.43 40.04 25.55
N ARG A 49 3.71 40.69 24.43
CA ARG A 49 2.80 40.79 23.28
C ARG A 49 2.86 39.50 22.46
N MET A 50 1.70 38.91 22.17
CA MET A 50 1.56 37.59 21.53
C MET A 50 0.42 37.57 20.51
N ALA A 51 0.65 36.85 19.41
CA ALA A 51 -0.30 36.61 18.32
C ALA A 51 -1.07 35.30 18.56
N VAL A 52 -2.35 35.37 18.90
CA VAL A 52 -3.19 34.21 19.26
C VAL A 52 -4.18 33.93 18.14
N ASP A 53 -4.17 32.70 17.61
CA ASP A 53 -5.13 32.27 16.60
C ASP A 53 -6.42 31.78 17.27
N THR A 54 -7.56 32.27 16.81
CA THR A 54 -8.90 31.88 17.30
C THR A 54 -9.71 31.14 16.24
N GLY A 55 -9.35 31.32 14.96
CA GLY A 55 -9.77 30.50 13.83
C GLY A 55 -8.56 30.05 13.00
N PHE A 56 -8.69 28.92 12.30
CA PHE A 56 -7.62 28.28 11.49
C PHE A 56 -6.24 28.21 12.20
N ILE A 57 -6.23 27.56 13.36
CA ILE A 57 -5.05 27.50 14.25
C ILE A 57 -3.97 26.54 13.70
N VAL A 58 -4.37 25.38 13.17
CA VAL A 58 -3.46 24.27 12.82
C VAL A 58 -3.63 23.77 11.38
N PHE A 59 -2.53 23.27 10.81
CA PHE A 59 -2.51 22.50 9.56
C PHE A 59 -1.53 21.33 9.63
N ASN A 60 -1.57 20.47 8.62
CA ASN A 60 -0.75 19.27 8.52
C ASN A 60 -0.23 19.12 7.07
N PRO A 61 1.09 19.21 6.81
CA PRO A 61 1.62 19.19 5.44
C PRO A 61 1.27 17.96 4.59
N HIS A 62 0.88 16.84 5.21
CA HIS A 62 0.48 15.64 4.47
C HIS A 62 -0.94 15.75 3.88
N HIS A 63 -1.88 16.35 4.60
CA HIS A 63 -3.29 16.48 4.17
C HIS A 63 -3.61 17.86 3.59
N TYR A 64 -2.76 18.86 3.83
CA TYR A 64 -2.88 20.23 3.30
C TYR A 64 -1.69 20.58 2.38
N PRO A 65 -1.39 19.78 1.33
CA PRO A 65 -0.20 19.98 0.50
C PRO A 65 -0.23 21.29 -0.30
N LEU A 66 -1.40 21.68 -0.83
CA LEU A 66 -1.57 22.93 -1.59
C LEU A 66 -1.34 24.17 -0.70
N LEU A 67 -1.94 24.19 0.50
CA LEU A 67 -1.73 25.26 1.48
C LEU A 67 -0.27 25.32 1.96
N SER A 68 0.38 24.16 2.11
CA SER A 68 1.79 24.08 2.46
C SER A 68 2.71 24.57 1.33
N ALA A 69 2.35 24.33 0.07
CA ALA A 69 3.03 24.89 -1.09
C ALA A 69 2.89 26.43 -1.11
N LEU A 70 1.66 26.94 -0.94
CA LEU A 70 1.39 28.37 -0.83
C LEU A 70 2.19 29.04 0.30
N PHE A 71 2.25 28.44 1.49
CA PHE A 71 3.08 28.98 2.58
C PHE A 71 4.57 29.00 2.24
N ASN A 72 5.10 27.98 1.55
CA ASN A 72 6.50 27.99 1.10
C ASN A 72 6.76 29.08 0.04
N GLU A 73 5.84 29.26 -0.91
CA GLU A 73 5.90 30.28 -1.97
C GLU A 73 5.82 31.70 -1.40
N LEU A 74 4.92 31.94 -0.44
CA LEU A 74 4.78 33.18 0.29
C LEU A 74 5.90 33.43 1.33
N GLY A 75 6.78 32.44 1.58
CA GLY A 75 7.84 32.54 2.60
C GLY A 75 7.31 32.51 4.05
N VAL A 76 6.08 32.06 4.25
CA VAL A 76 5.36 32.04 5.53
C VAL A 76 5.89 30.91 6.40
N ALA A 77 6.65 31.27 7.44
CA ALA A 77 7.20 30.33 8.38
C ALA A 77 6.11 29.62 9.20
N SER A 78 6.28 28.32 9.43
CA SER A 78 5.43 27.50 10.31
C SER A 78 6.28 26.70 11.28
N GLN A 79 5.72 26.36 12.45
CA GLN A 79 6.40 25.59 13.50
C GLN A 79 5.61 24.32 13.87
N PRO A 80 6.27 23.20 14.26
CA PRO A 80 5.57 22.01 14.74
C PRO A 80 4.74 22.30 16.00
N THR A 81 3.63 21.58 16.17
CA THR A 81 2.80 21.66 17.39
C THR A 81 2.22 20.30 17.79
N THR A 82 1.58 20.24 18.96
CA THR A 82 0.85 19.08 19.46
C THR A 82 -0.67 19.26 19.32
N MET A 83 -1.32 18.23 18.77
CA MET A 83 -2.77 18.04 18.86
C MET A 83 -3.07 17.02 19.96
N SER A 84 -2.68 17.39 21.19
CA SER A 84 -2.91 16.56 22.37
C SER A 84 -4.35 16.72 22.85
N PHE A 85 -4.97 15.59 23.22
CA PHE A 85 -6.35 15.54 23.70
C PHE A 85 -6.39 15.10 25.16
N SER A 86 -7.23 15.76 25.94
CA SER A 86 -7.64 15.38 27.30
C SER A 86 -9.15 15.44 27.46
N MET A 87 -9.63 14.74 28.48
CA MET A 87 -11.03 14.74 28.88
C MET A 87 -11.10 14.95 30.39
N HIS A 88 -11.98 15.86 30.84
CA HIS A 88 -12.40 16.02 32.23
C HIS A 88 -13.91 15.81 32.31
N SER A 89 -14.36 14.91 33.19
CA SER A 89 -15.79 14.71 33.47
C SER A 89 -16.15 15.09 34.90
N GLU A 90 -17.07 16.05 35.04
CA GLU A 90 -17.69 16.39 36.34
C GLU A 90 -18.58 15.26 36.86
N ARG A 91 -19.06 14.36 35.98
CA ARG A 91 -19.98 13.29 36.33
C ARG A 91 -19.29 12.10 37.01
N SER A 92 -18.12 11.69 36.52
CA SER A 92 -17.35 10.58 37.08
C SER A 92 -16.05 10.99 37.78
N GLY A 93 -15.67 12.28 37.72
CA GLY A 93 -14.41 12.80 38.25
C GLY A 93 -13.17 12.28 37.51
N VAL A 94 -13.36 11.62 36.35
CA VAL A 94 -12.29 11.08 35.53
C VAL A 94 -11.58 12.20 34.78
N GLU A 95 -10.26 12.23 34.89
CA GLU A 95 -9.38 13.03 34.05
C GLU A 95 -8.28 12.13 33.45
N TYR A 96 -7.94 12.35 32.19
CA TYR A 96 -6.77 11.76 31.54
C TYR A 96 -6.29 12.61 30.35
N ASN A 97 -5.02 12.45 29.98
CA ASN A 97 -4.41 13.03 28.78
C ASN A 97 -3.76 11.91 27.95
N ALA A 98 -4.10 11.82 26.65
CA ALA A 98 -3.71 10.71 25.78
C ALA A 98 -2.27 10.77 25.21
N THR A 99 -1.41 11.70 25.67
CA THR A 99 -0.05 11.89 25.13
C THR A 99 1.02 10.95 25.67
N SER A 100 0.89 10.50 26.93
CA SER A 100 1.94 9.76 27.64
C SER A 100 1.34 8.90 28.74
N LEU A 101 2.07 7.88 29.22
CA LEU A 101 1.59 7.03 30.31
C LEU A 101 1.38 7.83 31.62
N ASP A 102 2.19 8.85 31.89
CA ASP A 102 2.04 9.70 33.09
C ASP A 102 0.84 10.66 33.00
N GLY A 103 0.51 11.13 31.79
CA GLY A 103 -0.72 11.90 31.52
C GLY A 103 -1.98 11.04 31.46
N LEU A 104 -1.88 9.80 30.94
CA LEU A 104 -3.00 8.87 30.86
C LEU A 104 -3.41 8.36 32.24
N PHE A 105 -2.42 8.13 33.10
CA PHE A 105 -2.60 7.78 34.51
C PHE A 105 -2.25 8.95 35.44
N CYS A 106 -2.62 10.18 35.05
CA CYS A 106 -2.45 11.39 35.88
C CYS A 106 -3.20 11.25 37.22
N GLN A 107 -4.35 10.58 37.20
CA GLN A 107 -5.03 10.05 38.38
C GLN A 107 -4.58 8.60 38.60
N ARG A 108 -3.65 8.37 39.55
CA ARG A 108 -3.02 7.03 39.75
C ARG A 108 -4.01 5.91 40.06
N ARG A 109 -5.17 6.23 40.66
CA ARG A 109 -6.30 5.29 40.88
C ARG A 109 -6.75 4.57 39.60
N ASN A 110 -6.59 5.20 38.43
CA ASN A 110 -7.00 4.64 37.14
C ASN A 110 -6.16 3.42 36.73
N LEU A 111 -4.95 3.24 37.28
CA LEU A 111 -4.14 2.02 37.10
C LEU A 111 -4.82 0.77 37.65
N LEU A 112 -5.73 0.91 38.63
CA LEU A 112 -6.44 -0.17 39.29
C LEU A 112 -7.94 -0.19 38.96
N SER A 113 -8.40 0.65 38.02
CA SER A 113 -9.83 0.79 37.67
C SER A 113 -10.22 -0.12 36.50
N PRO A 114 -11.07 -1.15 36.70
CA PRO A 114 -11.51 -2.01 35.60
C PRO A 114 -12.32 -1.24 34.55
N ARG A 115 -13.10 -0.23 34.95
CA ARG A 115 -13.83 0.68 34.03
C ARG A 115 -12.86 1.41 33.09
N PHE A 116 -11.76 1.93 33.63
CA PHE A 116 -10.77 2.66 32.83
C PHE A 116 -9.99 1.73 31.89
N TRP A 117 -9.58 0.54 32.34
CA TRP A 117 -8.96 -0.44 31.45
C TRP A 117 -9.92 -0.97 30.37
N GLY A 118 -11.20 -1.14 30.69
CA GLY A 118 -12.25 -1.44 29.70
C GLY A 118 -12.39 -0.34 28.64
N MET A 119 -12.44 0.93 29.07
CA MET A 119 -12.45 2.10 28.18
C MET A 119 -11.26 2.09 27.21
N LEU A 120 -10.04 1.77 27.68
CA LEU A 120 -8.84 1.68 26.84
C LEU A 120 -8.83 0.46 25.90
N ALA A 121 -9.39 -0.67 26.33
CA ALA A 121 -9.56 -1.84 25.47
C ALA A 121 -10.54 -1.56 24.33
N ASP A 122 -11.67 -0.91 24.64
CA ASP A 122 -12.69 -0.53 23.66
C ASP A 122 -12.25 0.61 22.74
N LEU A 123 -11.45 1.57 23.22
CA LEU A 123 -10.77 2.54 22.38
C LEU A 123 -9.90 1.86 21.31
N ARG A 124 -9.10 0.87 21.74
CA ARG A 124 -8.24 0.09 20.83
C ARG A 124 -9.07 -0.81 19.88
N ARG A 125 -10.25 -1.27 20.32
CA ARG A 125 -11.22 -2.02 19.51
C ARG A 125 -11.83 -1.12 18.42
N PHE A 126 -12.29 0.07 18.80
CA PHE A 126 -12.85 1.06 17.87
C PHE A 126 -11.84 1.46 16.79
N TYR A 127 -10.60 1.79 17.16
CA TYR A 127 -9.55 2.12 16.17
C TYR A 127 -9.20 0.95 15.22
N ARG A 128 -9.46 -0.30 15.62
CA ARG A 128 -9.24 -1.50 14.79
C ARG A 128 -10.41 -1.79 13.84
N ASP A 129 -11.64 -1.61 14.31
CA ASP A 129 -12.85 -2.10 13.64
C ASP A 129 -13.63 -1.00 12.92
N ALA A 130 -13.68 0.23 13.47
CA ALA A 130 -14.41 1.33 12.87
C ALA A 130 -13.98 1.69 11.43
N PRO A 131 -12.69 1.62 11.03
CA PRO A 131 -12.28 1.83 9.63
C PRO A 131 -12.97 0.94 8.58
N LEU A 132 -13.61 -0.18 8.99
CA LEU A 132 -14.36 -1.04 8.08
C LEU A 132 -15.61 -0.34 7.51
N LEU A 133 -16.23 0.56 8.29
CA LEU A 133 -17.42 1.33 7.90
C LEU A 133 -17.20 2.26 6.69
N LEU A 134 -15.95 2.49 6.29
CA LEU A 134 -15.64 3.34 5.13
C LEU A 134 -16.03 2.69 3.79
N GLY A 135 -16.17 1.37 3.75
CA GLY A 135 -16.52 0.60 2.54
C GLY A 135 -18.01 0.47 2.23
N GLU A 136 -18.90 0.91 3.12
CA GLU A 136 -20.36 0.78 2.97
C GLU A 136 -20.98 2.07 2.46
N GLU A 137 -21.85 2.03 1.44
CA GLU A 137 -22.45 3.27 0.90
C GLU A 137 -23.39 3.96 1.90
N LYS A 138 -24.23 3.19 2.60
CA LYS A 138 -25.11 3.64 3.69
C LYS A 138 -24.81 2.83 4.95
N GLY A 139 -24.09 3.43 5.90
CA GLY A 139 -23.80 2.83 7.21
C GLY A 139 -24.84 3.20 8.28
N PRO A 140 -24.87 2.48 9.41
CA PRO A 140 -25.75 2.75 10.56
C PRO A 140 -25.45 4.09 11.25
N THR A 141 -26.36 4.55 12.13
CA THR A 141 -26.07 5.66 13.04
C THR A 141 -24.97 5.28 14.04
N LEU A 142 -24.30 6.26 14.62
CA LEU A 142 -23.24 6.02 15.61
C LEU A 142 -23.76 5.25 16.83
N GLY A 143 -24.95 5.56 17.33
CA GLY A 143 -25.61 4.85 18.42
C GLY A 143 -25.92 3.39 18.05
N GLN A 144 -26.47 3.15 16.86
CA GLN A 144 -26.73 1.79 16.35
C GLN A 144 -25.43 0.97 16.22
N TYR A 145 -24.35 1.57 15.70
CA TYR A 145 -23.04 0.91 15.61
C TYR A 145 -22.45 0.59 16.99
N LEU A 146 -22.46 1.54 17.92
CA LEU A 146 -21.90 1.36 19.26
C LEU A 146 -22.68 0.31 20.07
N HIS A 147 -24.01 0.29 19.93
CA HIS A 147 -24.87 -0.70 20.58
C HIS A 147 -24.72 -2.11 19.97
N SER A 148 -24.81 -2.24 18.64
CA SER A 148 -24.70 -3.54 17.95
C SER A 148 -23.34 -4.21 18.10
N GLN A 149 -22.26 -3.43 18.22
CA GLN A 149 -20.91 -3.94 18.52
C GLN A 149 -20.63 -4.06 20.03
N HIS A 150 -21.59 -3.74 20.90
CA HIS A 150 -21.49 -3.83 22.37
C HIS A 150 -20.28 -3.07 22.94
N TYR A 151 -20.18 -1.77 22.67
CA TYR A 151 -19.15 -0.91 23.27
C TYR A 151 -19.54 -0.49 24.70
N GLY A 152 -18.58 -0.55 25.63
CA GLY A 152 -18.78 -0.22 27.03
C GLY A 152 -19.06 1.27 27.25
N GLU A 153 -19.99 1.57 28.16
CA GLU A 153 -20.47 2.92 28.47
C GLU A 153 -19.34 3.94 28.68
N ALA A 154 -18.27 3.56 29.39
CA ALA A 154 -17.12 4.42 29.63
C ALA A 154 -16.44 4.89 28.33
N PHE A 155 -16.25 4.01 27.33
CA PHE A 155 -15.68 4.41 26.05
C PHE A 155 -16.62 5.36 25.28
N VAL A 156 -17.93 5.10 25.34
CA VAL A 156 -18.93 5.94 24.68
C VAL A 156 -19.00 7.33 25.32
N GLN A 157 -19.20 7.40 26.64
CA GLN A 157 -19.51 8.62 27.39
C GLN A 157 -18.25 9.40 27.86
N GLU A 158 -17.12 8.74 28.08
CA GLU A 158 -15.90 9.33 28.68
C GLU A 158 -14.74 9.44 27.65
N HIS A 159 -14.99 9.11 26.38
CA HIS A 159 -14.04 9.33 25.29
C HIS A 159 -14.69 9.74 23.97
N LEU A 160 -15.53 8.88 23.38
CA LEU A 160 -15.96 9.05 21.99
C LEU A 160 -16.94 10.20 21.81
N LEU A 161 -18.00 10.27 22.61
CA LEU A 161 -18.99 11.35 22.52
C LEU A 161 -18.43 12.73 22.91
N PRO A 162 -17.62 12.89 23.98
CA PRO A 162 -16.98 14.18 24.29
C PRO A 162 -16.07 14.67 23.16
N MET A 163 -15.28 13.78 22.55
CA MET A 163 -14.42 14.11 21.41
C MET A 163 -15.24 14.52 20.17
N ALA A 164 -16.32 13.80 19.85
CA ALA A 164 -17.16 14.10 18.70
C ALA A 164 -18.01 15.38 18.90
N SER A 165 -18.58 15.57 20.09
CA SER A 165 -19.32 16.79 20.45
C SER A 165 -18.40 18.02 20.42
N ALA A 166 -17.16 17.90 20.91
CA ALA A 166 -16.14 18.95 20.79
C ALA A 166 -15.71 19.26 19.35
N LEU A 167 -15.84 18.31 18.41
CA LEU A 167 -15.44 18.50 17.00
C LEU A 167 -16.50 19.21 16.14
N TRP A 168 -17.79 19.03 16.45
CA TRP A 168 -18.91 19.65 15.71
C TRP A 168 -19.70 20.68 16.51
N SER A 169 -19.32 20.93 17.77
CA SER A 169 -20.04 21.82 18.70
C SER A 169 -21.53 21.45 18.86
N SER A 170 -21.86 20.17 18.68
CA SER A 170 -23.24 19.65 18.67
C SER A 170 -23.58 18.94 19.99
N PRO A 171 -24.83 18.99 20.47
CA PRO A 171 -25.28 18.26 21.65
C PRO A 171 -25.02 16.75 21.56
N THR A 172 -24.57 16.16 22.67
CA THR A 172 -24.19 14.74 22.83
C THR A 172 -25.21 13.74 22.27
N ALA A 173 -26.51 14.04 22.37
CA ALA A 173 -27.57 13.20 21.82
C ALA A 173 -27.55 13.14 20.28
N GLN A 174 -27.45 14.29 19.60
CA GLN A 174 -27.47 14.37 18.13
C GLN A 174 -26.28 13.65 17.49
N VAL A 175 -25.13 13.65 18.18
CA VAL A 175 -23.91 12.93 17.76
C VAL A 175 -24.13 11.41 17.67
N LEU A 176 -25.08 10.83 18.41
CA LEU A 176 -25.43 9.41 18.28
C LEU A 176 -26.25 9.09 17.02
N ASP A 177 -26.98 10.05 16.47
CA ASP A 177 -27.78 9.86 15.25
C ASP A 177 -26.92 9.99 13.98
N PHE A 178 -25.81 10.75 14.06
CA PHE A 178 -24.87 10.92 12.94
C PHE A 178 -24.44 9.56 12.32
N PRO A 179 -24.45 9.39 10.98
CA PRO A 179 -24.01 8.15 10.36
C PRO A 179 -22.55 7.84 10.71
N ALA A 180 -22.30 6.66 11.29
CA ALA A 180 -21.02 6.30 11.90
C ALA A 180 -19.84 6.44 10.91
N ARG A 181 -20.09 6.15 9.62
CA ARG A 181 -19.14 6.33 8.51
C ARG A 181 -18.54 7.74 8.42
N TYR A 182 -19.30 8.81 8.68
CA TYR A 182 -18.77 10.18 8.59
C TYR A 182 -17.81 10.50 9.72
N LEU A 183 -18.11 10.08 10.96
CA LEU A 183 -17.16 10.20 12.08
C LEU A 183 -15.89 9.40 11.81
N VAL A 184 -15.99 8.17 11.31
CA VAL A 184 -14.82 7.37 10.95
C VAL A 184 -14.03 8.03 9.81
N GLN A 185 -14.68 8.56 8.78
CA GLN A 185 -14.01 9.21 7.65
C GLN A 185 -13.29 10.48 8.11
N PHE A 186 -13.93 11.29 8.95
CA PHE A 186 -13.32 12.45 9.57
C PHE A 186 -12.09 12.04 10.41
N MET A 187 -12.24 11.09 11.34
CA MET A 187 -11.15 10.63 12.21
C MET A 187 -10.02 9.94 11.43
N ALA A 188 -10.31 9.29 10.30
CA ALA A 188 -9.31 8.72 9.39
C ALA A 188 -8.52 9.82 8.68
N ASN A 189 -9.20 10.80 8.08
CA ASN A 189 -8.58 11.95 7.39
C ASN A 189 -7.70 12.79 8.34
N HIS A 190 -8.04 12.86 9.63
CA HIS A 190 -7.26 13.56 10.65
C HIS A 190 -6.27 12.64 11.42
N GLN A 191 -6.13 11.37 11.03
CA GLN A 191 -5.29 10.34 11.66
C GLN A 191 -5.55 10.11 13.18
N MET A 192 -6.76 10.43 13.64
CA MET A 192 -7.20 10.24 15.02
C MET A 192 -7.37 8.75 15.38
N LEU A 193 -7.68 7.88 14.41
CA LEU A 193 -7.83 6.41 14.58
C LEU A 193 -6.49 5.65 14.77
N GLN A 194 -5.39 6.33 15.11
CA GLN A 194 -4.05 5.76 15.16
C GLN A 194 -3.39 5.97 16.53
N MET A 195 -2.77 4.92 17.08
CA MET A 195 -2.03 4.98 18.36
C MET A 195 -0.55 5.35 18.21
N THR A 196 0.02 5.17 17.02
CA THR A 196 1.41 5.54 16.67
C THR A 196 1.44 6.03 15.22
N GLY A 197 2.50 6.75 14.81
CA GLY A 197 2.66 7.19 13.42
C GLY A 197 1.86 8.45 13.01
N ARG A 198 1.20 9.13 13.96
CA ARG A 198 0.47 10.38 13.71
C ARG A 198 1.36 11.44 13.06
N ALA A 199 0.89 12.05 11.98
CA ALA A 199 1.60 13.10 11.26
C ALA A 199 1.80 14.37 12.11
N SER A 200 2.88 15.10 11.82
CA SER A 200 3.22 16.36 12.52
C SER A 200 2.26 17.47 12.15
N TRP A 201 1.45 17.90 13.12
CA TRP A 201 0.72 19.16 13.07
C TRP A 201 1.67 20.35 13.15
N ARG A 202 1.23 21.49 12.61
CA ARG A 202 1.96 22.76 12.58
C ARG A 202 1.01 23.94 12.78
N VAL A 203 1.53 25.04 13.30
CA VAL A 203 0.90 26.37 13.28
C VAL A 203 1.73 27.33 12.43
N VAL A 204 1.12 28.44 11.98
CA VAL A 204 1.85 29.54 11.35
C VAL A 204 2.61 30.32 12.44
N LYS A 205 3.88 30.63 12.21
CA LYS A 205 4.71 31.33 13.21
C LYS A 205 4.36 32.81 13.21
N GLY A 206 3.85 33.31 14.35
CA GLY A 206 3.36 34.68 14.47
C GLY A 206 1.88 34.85 14.07
N GLY A 207 1.12 33.75 14.05
CA GLY A 207 -0.31 33.76 13.77
C GLY A 207 -0.66 33.45 12.32
N SER A 208 -1.82 32.84 12.11
CA SER A 208 -2.38 32.45 10.82
C SER A 208 -2.51 33.62 9.83
N ALA A 209 -2.90 34.82 10.30
CA ALA A 209 -3.03 36.03 9.47
C ALA A 209 -1.74 36.43 8.73
N ARG A 210 -0.56 35.94 9.14
CA ARG A 210 0.71 36.19 8.43
C ARG A 210 0.72 35.73 6.97
N TYR A 211 -0.07 34.71 6.59
CA TYR A 211 -0.17 34.33 5.17
C TYR A 211 -1.06 35.28 4.37
N VAL A 212 -2.10 35.84 5.00
CA VAL A 212 -2.99 36.82 4.37
C VAL A 212 -2.18 38.07 4.03
N ASP A 213 -1.44 38.64 4.99
CA ASP A 213 -0.54 39.77 4.75
C ASP A 213 0.50 39.48 3.65
N ALA A 214 0.99 38.23 3.55
CA ALA A 214 1.96 37.84 2.53
C ALA A 214 1.35 37.72 1.11
N LEU A 215 0.05 37.45 0.99
CA LEU A 215 -0.71 37.58 -0.27
C LEU A 215 -0.87 39.06 -0.65
N ARG A 216 -1.39 39.86 0.29
CA ARG A 216 -1.65 41.31 0.12
C ARG A 216 -0.41 42.10 -0.28
N ALA A 217 0.74 41.73 0.24
CA ALA A 217 2.03 42.35 -0.09
C ALA A 217 2.60 41.98 -1.48
N ARG A 218 1.88 41.18 -2.29
CA ARG A 218 2.39 40.62 -3.56
C ARG A 218 1.41 40.67 -4.74
N TRP A 219 0.10 40.55 -4.50
CA TRP A 219 -0.89 40.54 -5.58
C TRP A 219 -1.34 41.94 -6.02
N ARG A 220 -2.11 42.03 -7.11
CA ARG A 220 -2.71 43.26 -7.66
C ARG A 220 -4.23 43.30 -7.53
N VAL A 221 -4.81 42.35 -6.78
CA VAL A 221 -6.26 42.19 -6.56
C VAL A 221 -6.86 43.45 -5.93
N HIS A 222 -8.00 43.89 -6.45
CA HIS A 222 -8.76 45.02 -5.91
C HIS A 222 -9.58 44.59 -4.70
N GLU A 223 -9.01 44.79 -3.52
CA GLU A 223 -9.64 44.48 -2.22
C GLU A 223 -10.75 45.49 -1.87
N ARG A 224 -11.94 44.98 -1.46
CA ARG A 224 -13.06 45.78 -0.95
C ARG A 224 -13.56 45.21 0.37
N LEU A 225 -12.97 45.70 1.46
CA LEU A 225 -13.39 45.47 2.85
C LEU A 225 -14.64 46.30 3.18
N GLU A 226 -15.36 45.90 4.24
CA GLU A 226 -16.61 46.54 4.71
C GLU A 226 -17.66 46.72 3.59
N CYS A 227 -17.61 45.87 2.56
CA CYS A 227 -18.34 45.99 1.31
C CYS A 227 -19.19 44.72 1.07
N PRO A 228 -20.22 44.47 1.92
CA PRO A 228 -21.12 43.34 1.73
C PRO A 228 -21.83 43.44 0.38
N VAL A 229 -21.79 42.36 -0.38
CA VAL A 229 -22.68 42.15 -1.53
C VAL A 229 -24.07 41.79 -0.99
N HIS A 230 -25.11 42.29 -1.65
CA HIS A 230 -26.51 42.04 -1.31
C HIS A 230 -27.25 41.21 -2.35
N ALA A 231 -26.81 41.26 -3.61
CA ALA A 231 -27.32 40.41 -4.69
C ALA A 231 -26.28 40.24 -5.81
N VAL A 232 -26.42 39.15 -6.55
CA VAL A 232 -25.75 38.88 -7.83
C VAL A 232 -26.83 38.58 -8.86
N GLU A 233 -26.85 39.35 -9.94
CA GLU A 233 -27.80 39.21 -11.05
C GLU A 233 -27.07 38.64 -12.28
N ARG A 234 -27.56 37.52 -12.82
CA ARG A 234 -26.96 36.86 -13.99
C ARG A 234 -27.38 37.56 -15.28
N MET A 235 -26.42 37.73 -16.19
CA MET A 235 -26.62 38.36 -17.51
C MET A 235 -26.17 37.40 -18.63
N PRO A 236 -26.64 37.54 -19.89
CA PRO A 236 -26.22 36.66 -20.99
C PRO A 236 -24.74 36.74 -21.39
N TRP A 237 -23.97 37.65 -20.77
CA TRP A 237 -22.56 37.96 -21.08
C TRP A 237 -21.70 38.13 -19.81
N GLY A 238 -22.20 37.73 -18.63
CA GLY A 238 -21.51 37.88 -17.35
C GLY A 238 -22.50 38.05 -16.19
N ALA A 239 -22.18 38.87 -15.19
CA ALA A 239 -23.09 39.17 -14.09
C ALA A 239 -22.91 40.58 -13.51
N ARG A 240 -23.91 41.03 -12.76
CA ARG A 240 -23.88 42.28 -11.98
C ARG A 240 -23.81 41.97 -10.49
N VAL A 241 -22.93 42.68 -9.78
CA VAL A 241 -22.73 42.57 -8.33
C VAL A 241 -23.30 43.83 -7.69
N HIS A 242 -24.18 43.66 -6.70
CA HIS A 242 -24.91 44.74 -6.04
C HIS A 242 -24.40 44.92 -4.61
N THR A 243 -23.91 46.13 -4.28
CA THR A 243 -23.47 46.53 -2.93
C THR A 243 -24.23 47.78 -2.48
N ALA A 244 -24.09 48.16 -1.21
CA ALA A 244 -24.59 49.46 -0.72
C ALA A 244 -23.97 50.68 -1.44
N THR A 245 -22.85 50.51 -2.14
CA THR A 245 -22.14 51.57 -2.88
C THR A 245 -22.47 51.64 -4.37
N GLY A 246 -23.18 50.65 -4.94
CA GLY A 246 -23.59 50.67 -6.34
C GLY A 246 -23.87 49.30 -6.94
N VAL A 247 -23.98 49.26 -8.28
CA VAL A 247 -24.12 48.04 -9.07
C VAL A 247 -23.02 48.03 -10.13
N GLU A 248 -22.28 46.93 -10.23
CA GLU A 248 -21.09 46.84 -11.08
C GLU A 248 -21.05 45.54 -11.90
N GLY A 249 -20.62 45.65 -13.16
CA GLY A 249 -20.53 44.53 -14.09
C GLY A 249 -19.18 43.80 -14.03
N PHE A 250 -19.26 42.47 -14.14
CA PHE A 250 -18.14 41.53 -14.19
C PHE A 250 -18.41 40.48 -15.27
N ASP A 251 -17.35 39.96 -15.90
CA ASP A 251 -17.45 38.87 -16.87
C ASP A 251 -17.80 37.54 -16.18
N GLU A 252 -17.26 37.33 -14.96
CA GLU A 252 -17.44 36.11 -14.16
C GLU A 252 -17.54 36.44 -12.66
N VAL A 253 -18.23 35.59 -11.89
CA VAL A 253 -18.41 35.75 -10.44
C VAL A 253 -18.15 34.44 -9.69
N ILE A 254 -17.27 34.49 -8.69
CA ILE A 254 -16.93 33.37 -7.81
C ILE A 254 -17.52 33.61 -6.42
N LEU A 255 -18.53 32.82 -6.06
CA LEU A 255 -19.07 32.78 -4.70
C LEU A 255 -18.15 31.95 -3.80
N ALA A 256 -17.43 32.61 -2.90
CA ALA A 256 -16.46 32.04 -1.96
C ALA A 256 -16.90 32.16 -0.49
N CYS A 257 -18.19 32.45 -0.27
CA CYS A 257 -18.88 32.50 1.01
C CYS A 257 -19.52 31.14 1.40
N HIS A 258 -20.26 31.10 2.51
CA HIS A 258 -21.06 29.94 2.89
C HIS A 258 -22.24 29.71 1.94
N SER A 259 -22.78 28.49 1.88
CA SER A 259 -23.80 28.12 0.87
C SER A 259 -25.16 28.80 1.09
N ASP A 260 -25.51 29.09 2.34
CA ASP A 260 -26.70 29.88 2.71
C ASP A 260 -26.56 31.34 2.25
N HIS A 261 -25.40 31.95 2.48
CA HIS A 261 -25.06 33.27 1.96
C HIS A 261 -25.05 33.28 0.42
N ALA A 262 -24.46 32.26 -0.22
CA ALA A 262 -24.42 32.12 -1.67
C ALA A 262 -25.82 32.00 -2.28
N LEU A 263 -26.73 31.26 -1.63
CA LEU A 263 -28.13 31.15 -2.05
C LEU A 263 -28.89 32.47 -1.86
N ALA A 264 -28.68 33.17 -0.74
CA ALA A 264 -29.30 34.46 -0.47
C ALA A 264 -28.86 35.58 -1.44
N LEU A 265 -27.67 35.45 -2.04
CA LEU A 265 -27.15 36.37 -3.06
C LEU A 265 -27.73 36.13 -4.46
N LEU A 266 -28.20 34.92 -4.78
CA LEU A 266 -28.67 34.55 -6.12
C LEU A 266 -30.16 34.84 -6.27
N ALA A 267 -30.49 35.97 -6.91
CA ALA A 267 -31.87 36.41 -7.10
C ALA A 267 -32.69 35.50 -8.04
N ASP A 268 -32.03 34.68 -8.87
CA ASP A 268 -32.61 33.79 -9.86
C ASP A 268 -32.31 32.29 -9.60
N ALA A 269 -31.90 31.94 -8.37
CA ALA A 269 -31.45 30.58 -8.01
C ALA A 269 -32.46 29.49 -8.43
N ASP A 270 -32.01 28.53 -9.25
CA ASP A 270 -32.89 27.48 -9.78
C ASP A 270 -33.24 26.39 -8.73
N PRO A 271 -34.22 25.50 -8.98
CA PRO A 271 -34.61 24.47 -8.01
C PRO A 271 -33.51 23.48 -7.60
N VAL A 272 -32.51 23.25 -8.47
CA VAL A 272 -31.31 22.44 -8.17
C VAL A 272 -30.34 23.25 -7.32
N GLU A 273 -30.15 24.53 -7.61
CA GLU A 273 -29.30 25.42 -6.81
C GLU A 273 -29.85 25.61 -5.39
N GLN A 274 -31.16 25.85 -5.25
CA GLN A 274 -31.87 25.88 -3.97
C GLN A 274 -31.67 24.57 -3.19
N ALA A 275 -31.84 23.42 -3.84
CA ALA A 275 -31.69 22.11 -3.20
C ALA A 275 -30.23 21.79 -2.80
N VAL A 276 -29.23 22.23 -3.58
CA VAL A 276 -27.81 21.96 -3.31
C VAL A 276 -27.24 22.92 -2.27
N LEU A 277 -27.56 24.22 -2.34
CA LEU A 277 -27.01 25.24 -1.45
C LEU A 277 -27.72 25.27 -0.09
N GLY A 278 -29.04 25.05 -0.07
CA GLY A 278 -29.86 24.99 1.14
C GLY A 278 -29.73 23.69 1.95
N ALA A 279 -29.08 22.65 1.40
CA ALA A 279 -28.86 21.37 2.08
C ALA A 279 -27.84 21.43 3.22
N ILE A 280 -27.04 22.49 3.34
CA ILE A 280 -26.10 22.69 4.45
C ILE A 280 -26.67 23.74 5.39
N ARG A 281 -26.97 23.35 6.62
CA ARG A 281 -27.37 24.26 7.71
C ARG A 281 -26.14 24.76 8.46
N TYR A 282 -26.22 25.92 9.10
CA TYR A 282 -25.15 26.51 9.89
C TYR A 282 -25.65 26.83 11.31
N GLN A 283 -24.78 26.70 12.31
CA GLN A 283 -25.04 27.10 13.70
C GLN A 283 -24.09 28.21 14.15
N PRO A 284 -24.54 29.19 14.95
CA PRO A 284 -23.66 30.14 15.62
C PRO A 284 -22.92 29.45 16.76
N ASN A 285 -21.60 29.67 16.83
CA ASN A 285 -20.75 29.32 17.97
C ASN A 285 -20.13 30.62 18.53
N GLU A 286 -20.13 30.79 19.85
CA GLU A 286 -19.31 31.82 20.50
C GLU A 286 -17.94 31.23 20.85
N ALA A 287 -16.88 31.93 20.46
CA ALA A 287 -15.51 31.63 20.86
C ALA A 287 -14.97 32.78 21.73
N VAL A 288 -14.54 32.46 22.94
CA VAL A 288 -13.98 33.44 23.88
C VAL A 288 -12.51 33.16 24.09
N LEU A 289 -11.67 34.18 23.89
CA LEU A 289 -10.24 34.18 24.24
C LEU A 289 -10.09 34.79 25.64
N HIS A 290 -9.52 34.05 26.58
CA HIS A 290 -9.43 34.42 28.00
C HIS A 290 -8.17 33.85 28.66
N THR A 291 -7.90 34.25 29.91
CA THR A 291 -6.80 33.71 30.75
C THR A 291 -7.26 32.81 31.90
N ASP A 292 -8.55 32.43 31.92
CA ASP A 292 -9.12 31.68 33.05
C ASP A 292 -8.76 30.19 33.02
N ALA A 293 -7.83 29.81 33.90
CA ALA A 293 -7.35 28.44 34.05
C ALA A 293 -8.39 27.46 34.62
N SER A 294 -9.49 27.96 35.18
CA SER A 294 -10.59 27.15 35.74
C SER A 294 -11.33 26.30 34.69
N LEU A 295 -11.24 26.69 33.41
CA LEU A 295 -11.80 25.96 32.26
C LEU A 295 -10.90 24.82 31.78
N LEU A 296 -9.72 24.62 32.38
CA LEU A 296 -8.81 23.51 32.10
C LEU A 296 -8.93 22.43 33.19
N PRO A 297 -8.53 21.16 32.94
CA PRO A 297 -8.58 20.10 33.95
C PRO A 297 -7.85 20.49 35.25
N ALA A 298 -8.41 20.09 36.40
CA ALA A 298 -7.89 20.49 37.72
C ALA A 298 -6.47 19.94 37.96
N ASN A 299 -6.19 18.74 37.46
CA ASN A 299 -4.84 18.20 37.44
C ASN A 299 -4.04 18.76 36.24
N ARG A 300 -3.01 19.57 36.49
CA ARG A 300 -2.14 20.11 35.43
C ARG A 300 -1.45 19.05 34.55
N LYS A 301 -1.34 17.79 34.99
CA LYS A 301 -0.88 16.67 34.13
C LYS A 301 -1.90 16.23 33.08
N ALA A 302 -3.18 16.54 33.29
CA ALA A 302 -4.24 16.30 32.33
C ALA A 302 -4.37 17.45 31.30
N TRP A 303 -3.69 18.58 31.47
CA TRP A 303 -3.73 19.68 30.49
C TRP A 303 -3.20 19.23 29.12
N ALA A 304 -3.95 19.55 28.07
CA ALA A 304 -3.62 19.23 26.69
C ALA A 304 -3.90 20.44 25.79
N ALA A 305 -3.57 20.34 24.50
CA ALA A 305 -3.89 21.37 23.53
C ALA A 305 -5.41 21.50 23.32
N TRP A 306 -6.12 20.37 23.36
CA TRP A 306 -7.58 20.24 23.29
C TRP A 306 -8.07 19.60 24.59
N ASN A 307 -8.88 20.32 25.37
CA ASN A 307 -9.43 19.84 26.64
C ASN A 307 -10.95 19.75 26.51
N ALA A 308 -11.48 18.52 26.41
CA ALA A 308 -12.93 18.30 26.37
C ALA A 308 -13.49 18.26 27.80
N HIS A 309 -14.56 19.04 28.02
CA HIS A 309 -15.29 19.09 29.27
C HIS A 309 -16.64 18.39 29.14
N VAL A 310 -16.92 17.45 30.04
CA VAL A 310 -18.20 16.74 30.14
C VAL A 310 -18.93 17.24 31.40
N PRO A 311 -20.03 18.00 31.25
CA PRO A 311 -20.77 18.54 32.37
C PRO A 311 -21.45 17.45 33.20
N ARG A 312 -21.73 17.78 34.47
CA ARG A 312 -22.43 16.87 35.38
C ARG A 312 -23.81 16.47 34.84
N ASP A 313 -24.56 17.43 34.32
CA ASP A 313 -25.86 17.25 33.66
C ASP A 313 -25.73 16.49 32.32
N PRO A 314 -26.49 15.40 32.08
CA PRO A 314 -26.56 14.72 30.79
C PRO A 314 -27.19 15.52 29.64
N ALA A 315 -28.02 16.54 29.92
CA ALA A 315 -28.68 17.33 28.88
C ALA A 315 -27.79 18.45 28.31
N ALA A 316 -26.83 18.94 29.11
CA ALA A 316 -25.87 19.96 28.68
C ALA A 316 -24.87 19.44 27.63
N PRO A 317 -24.49 20.26 26.62
CA PRO A 317 -23.51 19.86 25.61
C PRO A 317 -22.11 19.70 26.20
N CYS A 318 -21.29 18.83 25.61
CA CYS A 318 -19.86 18.84 25.93
C CYS A 318 -19.22 20.08 25.29
N THR A 319 -18.24 20.67 25.98
CA THR A 319 -17.57 21.91 25.54
C THR A 319 -16.07 21.67 25.41
N VAL A 320 -15.36 22.59 24.75
CA VAL A 320 -13.91 22.44 24.50
C VAL A 320 -13.15 23.74 24.78
N SER A 321 -12.04 23.59 25.50
CA SER A 321 -11.10 24.64 25.84
C SER A 321 -9.74 24.35 25.22
N TYR A 322 -9.33 25.16 24.25
CA TYR A 322 -8.04 25.07 23.59
C TYR A 322 -6.97 25.80 24.41
N CYS A 323 -5.93 25.11 24.85
CA CYS A 323 -4.81 25.73 25.57
C CYS A 323 -3.77 26.22 24.56
N MET A 324 -3.74 27.52 24.29
CA MET A 324 -2.97 28.11 23.19
C MET A 324 -1.46 28.09 23.43
N ASN A 325 -1.02 28.11 24.70
CA ASN A 325 0.38 27.87 25.07
C ASN A 325 0.86 26.49 24.59
N LEU A 326 -0.02 25.47 24.58
CA LEU A 326 0.27 24.13 24.08
C LEU A 326 -0.03 23.95 22.59
N LEU A 327 -1.09 24.59 22.07
CA LEU A 327 -1.59 24.40 20.70
C LEU A 327 -0.86 25.28 19.66
N GLN A 328 -0.44 26.50 20.01
CA GLN A 328 0.42 27.34 19.17
C GLN A 328 1.89 27.35 19.64
N GLY A 329 2.17 26.97 20.89
CA GLY A 329 3.51 27.09 21.49
C GLY A 329 3.81 28.49 22.05
N LEU A 330 2.78 29.19 22.56
CA LEU A 330 2.92 30.57 23.08
C LEU A 330 3.68 30.60 24.44
N PRO A 331 4.64 31.53 24.62
CA PRO A 331 5.52 31.55 25.80
C PRO A 331 4.94 32.38 26.97
N GLY A 332 4.43 31.71 27.99
CA GLY A 332 3.95 32.33 29.24
C GLY A 332 3.54 31.27 30.25
N ASP A 333 3.47 31.66 31.53
CA ASP A 333 3.01 30.78 32.63
C ASP A 333 1.50 30.95 32.86
N THR A 334 0.96 32.13 32.56
CA THR A 334 -0.49 32.35 32.43
C THR A 334 -1.01 31.62 31.18
N PRO A 335 -2.03 30.75 31.30
CA PRO A 335 -2.61 30.08 30.15
C PRO A 335 -3.48 31.05 29.34
N LEU A 336 -3.23 31.13 28.04
CA LEU A 336 -4.16 31.66 27.06
C LEU A 336 -5.07 30.53 26.60
N VAL A 337 -6.38 30.72 26.75
CA VAL A 337 -7.39 29.70 26.46
C VAL A 337 -8.42 30.25 25.49
N VAL A 338 -8.76 29.47 24.47
CA VAL A 338 -9.94 29.72 23.61
C VAL A 338 -10.99 28.68 23.96
N THR A 339 -12.09 29.10 24.56
CA THR A 339 -13.21 28.22 24.94
C THR A 339 -14.39 28.45 24.01
N LEU A 340 -15.01 27.36 23.55
CA LEU A 340 -16.21 27.39 22.69
C LEU A 340 -17.48 27.12 23.50
N ASN A 341 -18.52 27.92 23.27
CA ASN A 341 -19.90 27.71 23.75
C ASN A 341 -20.02 27.42 25.27
N ARG A 342 -19.21 28.10 26.10
CA ARG A 342 -19.23 28.00 27.57
C ARG A 342 -18.85 29.34 28.25
N SER A 343 -19.31 30.42 27.66
CA SER A 343 -18.85 31.79 27.91
C SER A 343 -19.36 32.39 29.23
N GLU A 344 -20.35 31.74 29.83
CA GLU A 344 -20.94 32.02 31.14
C GLU A 344 -20.11 31.46 32.31
N ALA A 345 -19.28 30.45 32.06
CA ALA A 345 -18.39 29.84 33.06
C ALA A 345 -17.02 30.54 33.18
N ILE A 346 -16.77 31.56 32.36
CA ILE A 346 -15.49 32.30 32.32
C ILE A 346 -15.58 33.55 33.20
N ASP A 347 -14.61 33.72 34.10
CA ASP A 347 -14.45 34.96 34.87
C ASP A 347 -14.40 36.20 33.93
N PRO A 348 -15.36 37.13 34.02
CA PRO A 348 -15.41 38.31 33.15
C PRO A 348 -14.15 39.19 33.21
N ALA A 349 -13.43 39.22 34.35
CA ALA A 349 -12.20 39.97 34.48
C ALA A 349 -11.01 39.35 33.73
N LYS A 350 -11.15 38.11 33.25
CA LYS A 350 -10.11 37.36 32.50
C LYS A 350 -10.41 37.25 31.00
N VAL A 351 -11.52 37.82 30.51
CA VAL A 351 -11.88 37.81 29.08
C VAL A 351 -11.03 38.81 28.31
N LEU A 352 -10.37 38.35 27.24
CA LEU A 352 -9.57 39.20 26.34
C LEU A 352 -10.37 39.58 25.08
N ARG A 353 -11.07 38.63 24.45
CA ARG A 353 -11.95 38.85 23.28
C ARG A 353 -13.14 37.88 23.28
N ARG A 354 -14.27 38.31 22.70
CA ARG A 354 -15.44 37.48 22.36
C ARG A 354 -15.65 37.54 20.85
N LEU A 355 -15.99 36.41 20.24
CA LEU A 355 -16.02 36.21 18.80
C LEU A 355 -17.21 35.31 18.45
N HIS A 356 -17.78 35.49 17.26
CA HIS A 356 -18.88 34.68 16.75
C HIS A 356 -18.48 34.06 15.42
N TYR A 357 -18.65 32.74 15.30
CA TYR A 357 -18.34 31.97 14.10
C TYR A 357 -19.56 31.14 13.68
N ALA A 358 -19.77 30.98 12.37
CA ALA A 358 -20.84 30.14 11.84
C ALA A 358 -20.25 28.79 11.37
N HIS A 359 -20.61 27.70 12.05
CA HIS A 359 -20.13 26.36 11.71
C HIS A 359 -21.19 25.56 10.94
N PRO A 360 -20.82 24.83 9.87
CA PRO A 360 -21.75 23.97 9.16
C PRO A 360 -22.16 22.76 10.02
N VAL A 361 -23.46 22.50 10.07
CA VAL A 361 -24.08 21.36 10.75
C VAL A 361 -24.24 20.22 9.75
N HIS A 362 -23.63 19.07 10.06
CA HIS A 362 -23.76 17.87 9.23
C HIS A 362 -24.94 17.01 9.71
N ASP A 363 -26.07 17.09 9.00
CA ASP A 363 -27.23 16.21 9.19
C ASP A 363 -27.37 15.16 8.07
N HIS A 364 -28.43 14.35 8.13
CA HIS A 364 -28.71 13.29 7.16
C HIS A 364 -29.08 13.79 5.75
N SER A 365 -29.44 15.07 5.59
CA SER A 365 -29.81 15.71 4.32
C SER A 365 -28.61 16.33 3.59
N ALA A 366 -27.55 16.71 4.33
CA ALA A 366 -26.40 17.48 3.83
C ALA A 366 -25.42 16.72 2.89
N CYS A 367 -25.87 15.69 2.16
CA CYS A 367 -24.98 14.89 1.29
C CYS A 367 -25.58 14.57 -0.11
N PRO A 368 -25.31 15.42 -1.13
CA PRO A 368 -25.53 15.06 -2.53
C PRO A 368 -24.43 14.11 -3.06
N PRO A 369 -24.74 13.20 -4.00
CA PRO A 369 -23.80 12.21 -4.52
C PRO A 369 -22.70 12.86 -5.37
N ARG A 370 -21.42 12.70 -4.98
CA ARG A 370 -20.27 13.27 -5.69
C ARG A 370 -19.82 12.40 -6.87
N GLY A 371 -19.95 12.92 -8.08
CA GLY A 371 -19.32 12.40 -9.29
C GLY A 371 -18.72 13.52 -10.16
N ARG A 372 -17.66 13.19 -10.92
CA ARG A 372 -16.88 14.05 -11.86
C ARG A 372 -15.96 15.11 -11.24
N ARG A 373 -14.64 14.94 -11.46
CA ARG A 373 -13.67 16.00 -11.80
C ARG A 373 -12.66 15.42 -12.81
N ALA A 374 -12.15 16.27 -13.70
CA ALA A 374 -11.20 15.92 -14.77
C ALA A 374 -9.74 16.31 -14.40
N ALA A 375 -8.79 16.11 -15.32
CA ALA A 375 -7.35 16.16 -15.05
C ALA A 375 -6.57 17.22 -15.88
N GLY A 376 -5.37 17.57 -15.39
CA GLY A 376 -4.40 18.51 -15.99
C GLY A 376 -3.74 19.41 -14.92
N THR A 377 -2.53 19.96 -15.03
CA THR A 377 -1.42 19.78 -16.01
C THR A 377 -0.08 20.12 -15.28
N LEU A 378 1.07 20.04 -15.98
CA LEU A 378 2.45 20.18 -15.47
C LEU A 378 2.84 21.60 -14.98
N ILE A 379 3.89 21.70 -14.15
CA ILE A 379 4.49 22.96 -13.63
C ILE A 379 6.02 23.00 -13.90
N PRO A 380 6.61 24.12 -14.37
CA PRO A 380 8.06 24.28 -14.59
C PRO A 380 8.83 24.77 -13.35
N GLN A 381 10.18 24.78 -13.41
CA GLN A 381 11.06 25.28 -12.33
C GLN A 381 11.94 26.46 -12.78
N PRO A 382 12.11 27.51 -11.94
CA PRO A 382 13.20 28.48 -12.07
C PRO A 382 14.47 28.03 -11.31
N GLN A 383 15.62 28.58 -11.72
CA GLN A 383 16.93 28.39 -11.07
C GLN A 383 17.43 29.68 -10.42
N ARG A 384 18.26 29.61 -9.38
CA ARG A 384 19.29 30.63 -9.06
C ARG A 384 20.46 30.06 -8.26
N ALA A 385 21.56 30.81 -8.20
CA ALA A 385 22.90 30.35 -7.84
C ALA A 385 23.29 30.60 -6.37
N ALA A 386 24.44 30.04 -5.97
CA ALA A 386 24.96 30.02 -4.59
C ALA A 386 26.22 30.90 -4.40
N SER A 387 26.56 31.22 -3.15
CA SER A 387 27.85 31.82 -2.77
C SER A 387 28.18 31.68 -1.26
N GLY A 388 29.24 30.94 -0.93
CA GLY A 388 30.03 31.08 0.31
C GLY A 388 29.36 30.69 1.66
N GLY A 389 30.11 30.21 2.66
CA GLY A 389 31.54 29.90 2.66
C GLY A 389 32.05 29.41 4.03
N ALA A 390 32.02 28.10 4.25
CA ALA A 390 32.73 27.40 5.32
C ALA A 390 33.17 26.02 4.80
N ARG A 391 34.21 25.40 5.37
CA ARG A 391 34.58 24.01 5.00
C ARG A 391 33.57 23.01 5.57
N VAL A 392 32.46 22.88 4.86
CA VAL A 392 31.53 21.75 4.99
C VAL A 392 32.29 20.47 4.62
N SER A 393 32.09 19.39 5.36
CA SER A 393 32.51 18.04 4.95
C SER A 393 32.05 17.77 3.50
N ALA A 394 32.87 17.04 2.73
CA ALA A 394 32.51 16.67 1.37
C ALA A 394 31.26 15.79 1.36
N SER A 395 31.13 14.94 2.38
CA SER A 395 29.96 14.12 2.67
C SER A 395 28.71 14.96 3.00
N ALA A 396 27.55 14.51 2.52
CA ALA A 396 26.28 15.23 2.58
C ALA A 396 25.09 14.27 2.48
N ILE A 397 23.89 14.76 2.79
CA ILE A 397 22.64 14.05 2.48
C ILE A 397 21.93 14.80 1.36
N TYR A 398 21.68 14.12 0.25
CA TYR A 398 20.87 14.63 -0.85
C TYR A 398 19.41 14.23 -0.65
N PHE A 399 18.51 15.18 -0.79
CA PHE A 399 17.05 14.97 -0.72
C PHE A 399 16.40 15.42 -2.04
N GLY A 400 15.44 14.66 -2.53
CA GLY A 400 14.76 15.01 -3.78
C GLY A 400 13.71 14.02 -4.21
N HIS A 401 13.59 13.81 -5.51
CA HIS A 401 12.65 12.86 -6.10
C HIS A 401 13.30 12.04 -7.21
N VAL A 402 12.80 10.83 -7.45
CA VAL A 402 12.97 10.12 -8.71
C VAL A 402 11.62 10.08 -9.44
N GLU A 403 11.65 10.37 -10.73
CA GLU A 403 10.53 10.19 -11.65
C GLU A 403 10.93 9.15 -12.70
N HIS A 404 10.05 8.19 -12.97
CA HIS A 404 10.23 7.13 -13.97
C HIS A 404 9.10 7.22 -15.00
N ARG A 405 9.44 7.13 -16.28
CA ARG A 405 8.50 7.19 -17.41
C ARG A 405 8.76 6.08 -18.40
N ARG A 406 7.78 5.21 -18.61
CA ARG A 406 7.72 4.32 -19.78
C ARG A 406 6.95 5.04 -20.88
N HIS A 407 7.43 4.98 -22.12
CA HIS A 407 6.78 5.57 -23.29
C HIS A 407 6.11 4.49 -24.15
N HIS A 408 6.74 3.31 -24.28
CA HIS A 408 6.25 2.18 -25.07
C HIS A 408 6.24 0.86 -24.28
N PRO A 409 5.27 -0.06 -24.54
CA PRO A 409 4.16 0.09 -25.48
C PRO A 409 3.05 1.01 -24.96
N HIS A 410 3.01 1.29 -23.66
CA HIS A 410 2.07 2.22 -23.04
C HIS A 410 2.81 3.32 -22.27
N ALA A 411 2.30 4.55 -22.39
CA ALA A 411 2.78 5.70 -21.64
C ALA A 411 2.35 5.57 -20.16
N HIS A 412 3.32 5.51 -19.24
CA HIS A 412 3.06 5.48 -17.80
C HIS A 412 4.19 6.20 -17.05
N ALA A 413 3.84 7.09 -16.13
CA ALA A 413 4.78 7.87 -15.33
C ALA A 413 4.45 7.76 -13.84
N PHE A 414 5.47 7.63 -12.99
CA PHE A 414 5.32 7.71 -11.54
C PHE A 414 6.53 8.41 -10.90
N ARG A 415 6.30 9.07 -9.76
CA ARG A 415 7.30 9.89 -9.06
C ARG A 415 7.22 9.65 -7.56
N TYR A 416 8.38 9.50 -6.93
CA TYR A 416 8.50 9.26 -5.49
C TYR A 416 9.65 10.08 -4.87
N PRO A 417 9.56 10.47 -3.59
CA PRO A 417 10.66 11.14 -2.89
C PRO A 417 11.82 10.19 -2.62
N ILE A 418 13.05 10.71 -2.56
CA ILE A 418 14.26 9.93 -2.26
C ILE A 418 15.23 10.73 -1.40
N ALA A 419 16.00 10.04 -0.56
CA ALA A 419 17.23 10.58 0.00
C ALA A 419 18.38 9.57 -0.14
N GLN A 420 19.57 10.09 -0.40
CA GLN A 420 20.82 9.33 -0.51
C GLN A 420 21.93 10.09 0.23
N LEU A 421 22.88 9.37 0.81
CA LEU A 421 24.09 9.97 1.34
C LEU A 421 25.10 10.07 0.19
N LEU A 422 25.72 11.25 0.03
CA LEU A 422 27.03 11.36 -0.58
C LEU A 422 28.05 11.16 0.53
N LEU A 423 28.93 10.17 0.39
CA LEU A 423 30.03 9.88 1.31
C LEU A 423 31.33 10.09 0.56
N ASP A 424 32.20 10.99 1.04
CA ASP A 424 33.60 10.95 0.64
C ASP A 424 34.25 9.77 1.37
N LEU A 425 34.81 8.81 0.63
CA LEU A 425 35.29 7.56 1.23
C LEU A 425 36.51 7.79 2.16
N ASP A 426 37.23 8.91 1.97
CA ASP A 426 38.30 9.34 2.86
C ASP A 426 37.77 9.91 4.21
N GLU A 427 36.49 10.29 4.30
CA GLU A 427 35.84 10.85 5.50
C GLU A 427 35.04 9.80 6.31
N LEU A 428 34.94 8.54 5.83
CA LEU A 428 33.91 7.58 6.25
C LEU A 428 33.79 7.40 7.78
N ASP A 429 34.88 7.08 8.48
CA ASP A 429 34.82 6.86 9.93
C ASP A 429 34.47 8.15 10.71
N GLN A 430 34.84 9.32 10.20
CA GLN A 430 34.51 10.62 10.82
C GLN A 430 33.02 10.98 10.63
N VAL A 431 32.43 10.60 9.49
CA VAL A 431 30.99 10.74 9.21
C VAL A 431 30.15 9.82 10.10
N PHE A 432 30.69 8.70 10.57
CA PHE A 432 29.98 7.73 11.41
C PHE A 432 30.32 7.82 12.91
N ALA A 433 31.46 8.39 13.28
CA ALA A 433 31.87 8.62 14.67
C ALA A 433 30.80 9.36 15.50
N GLY A 434 30.69 9.02 16.78
CA GLY A 434 29.78 9.65 17.75
C GLY A 434 28.27 9.42 17.54
N ARG A 435 27.85 8.80 16.43
CA ARG A 435 26.44 8.68 16.05
C ARG A 435 25.87 7.33 16.47
N TRP A 436 25.29 7.26 17.67
CA TRP A 436 24.86 6.01 18.34
C TRP A 436 23.97 5.05 17.53
N LEU A 437 23.19 5.55 16.57
CA LEU A 437 22.32 4.76 15.68
C LEU A 437 22.97 4.35 14.34
N TRP A 438 24.16 4.88 14.04
CA TRP A 438 24.89 4.62 12.81
C TRP A 438 26.11 3.72 13.08
N SER A 439 26.64 3.05 12.06
CA SER A 439 27.87 2.25 12.17
C SER A 439 28.53 1.97 10.82
N VAL A 440 29.85 1.75 10.84
CA VAL A 440 30.59 1.04 9.81
C VAL A 440 30.78 -0.41 10.28
N GLY A 441 30.46 -1.40 9.45
CA GLY A 441 30.72 -2.85 9.66
C GLY A 441 29.93 -3.56 10.77
N ARG A 442 29.53 -2.86 11.83
CA ARG A 442 28.72 -3.40 12.94
C ARG A 442 27.22 -3.30 12.61
N ARG A 443 26.40 -4.25 13.06
CA ARG A 443 24.93 -4.07 13.06
C ARG A 443 24.54 -2.82 13.87
N ASN A 444 23.72 -1.96 13.27
CA ASN A 444 23.04 -0.84 13.93
C ASN A 444 21.76 -0.47 13.13
N LEU A 445 21.08 0.61 13.51
CA LEU A 445 19.87 1.05 12.79
C LEU A 445 20.18 1.60 11.38
N ALA A 446 21.35 2.21 11.18
CA ALA A 446 21.91 2.57 9.88
C ALA A 446 23.36 2.07 9.76
N GLU A 447 23.60 1.09 8.89
CA GLU A 447 24.88 0.38 8.74
C GLU A 447 25.48 0.69 7.34
N PHE A 448 26.71 1.20 7.30
CA PHE A 448 27.56 1.12 6.12
C PHE A 448 28.30 -0.21 6.16
N ARG A 449 28.13 -1.04 5.13
CA ARG A 449 28.68 -2.40 5.06
C ARG A 449 29.38 -2.62 3.74
N ARG A 450 30.68 -2.93 3.77
CA ARG A 450 31.53 -3.06 2.58
C ARG A 450 30.99 -4.07 1.54
N SER A 451 30.31 -5.14 1.95
CA SER A 451 29.67 -6.12 1.05
C SER A 451 28.53 -5.56 0.18
N ASP A 452 27.99 -4.40 0.55
CA ASP A 452 26.78 -3.85 -0.06
C ASP A 452 27.11 -2.98 -1.30
N TYR A 453 28.38 -2.99 -1.71
CA TYR A 453 29.00 -2.16 -2.75
C TYR A 453 29.90 -2.96 -3.70
N PHE A 454 30.23 -2.33 -4.85
CA PHE A 454 31.08 -2.86 -5.91
C PHE A 454 32.43 -3.46 -5.46
N GLY A 455 32.93 -4.45 -6.22
CA GLY A 455 34.24 -5.10 -6.03
C GLY A 455 34.35 -6.01 -4.80
N ASP A 456 35.50 -6.66 -4.65
CA ASP A 456 35.80 -7.59 -3.54
C ASP A 456 35.69 -6.89 -2.16
N PRO A 457 34.84 -7.40 -1.24
CA PRO A 457 34.73 -6.87 0.12
C PRO A 457 36.01 -6.91 0.97
N ALA A 458 37.02 -7.71 0.61
CA ALA A 458 38.34 -7.69 1.25
C ALA A 458 39.19 -6.47 0.83
N THR A 459 38.91 -5.88 -0.34
CA THR A 459 39.59 -4.69 -0.83
C THR A 459 38.85 -3.41 -0.40
N SER A 460 39.58 -2.32 -0.17
CA SER A 460 39.01 -0.99 0.06
C SER A 460 38.04 -0.60 -1.06
N LEU A 461 36.90 0.02 -0.73
CA LEU A 461 35.92 0.41 -1.75
C LEU A 461 36.44 1.52 -2.68
N ALA A 462 37.28 2.41 -2.17
CA ALA A 462 37.90 3.45 -3.00
C ALA A 462 38.87 2.82 -4.00
N ASP A 463 39.66 1.83 -3.58
CA ASP A 463 40.64 1.17 -4.45
C ASP A 463 39.97 0.26 -5.47
N ALA A 464 39.00 -0.56 -5.08
CA ALA A 464 38.22 -1.38 -6.02
C ALA A 464 37.56 -0.55 -7.14
N VAL A 465 37.12 0.68 -6.82
CA VAL A 465 36.56 1.63 -7.80
C VAL A 465 37.65 2.27 -8.68
N ARG A 466 38.79 2.67 -8.09
CA ARG A 466 39.95 3.20 -8.84
C ARG A 466 40.51 2.19 -9.83
N ASP A 467 40.61 0.93 -9.41
CA ASP A 467 41.21 -0.15 -10.20
C ASP A 467 40.29 -0.55 -11.36
N HIS A 468 38.97 -0.61 -11.13
CA HIS A 468 38.00 -0.79 -12.22
C HIS A 468 37.96 0.41 -13.17
N ALA A 469 38.00 1.65 -12.65
CA ALA A 469 38.09 2.84 -13.50
C ALA A 469 39.36 2.85 -14.37
N ALA A 470 40.49 2.32 -13.86
CA ALA A 470 41.74 2.23 -14.61
C ALA A 470 41.64 1.37 -15.88
N THR A 471 40.78 0.33 -15.88
CA THR A 471 40.57 -0.55 -17.04
C THR A 471 40.02 0.20 -18.27
N VAL A 472 39.29 1.29 -18.06
CA VAL A 472 38.66 2.11 -19.12
C VAL A 472 39.43 3.43 -19.35
N LEU A 473 40.07 3.97 -18.32
CA LEU A 473 40.86 5.22 -18.41
C LEU A 473 42.30 5.02 -18.90
N GLY A 474 42.84 3.80 -18.85
CA GLY A 474 44.25 3.50 -19.13
C GLY A 474 45.24 3.99 -18.06
N ARG A 475 44.73 4.59 -16.96
CA ARG A 475 45.48 4.98 -15.76
C ARG A 475 44.57 4.95 -14.54
N ARG A 476 45.16 4.80 -13.35
CA ARG A 476 44.44 4.92 -12.07
C ARG A 476 43.95 6.38 -11.85
N PRO A 477 42.82 6.59 -11.15
CA PRO A 477 42.46 7.89 -10.59
C PRO A 477 43.08 8.07 -9.20
N ASP A 478 43.84 9.15 -9.02
CA ASP A 478 44.64 9.37 -7.80
C ASP A 478 43.93 10.24 -6.73
N GLY A 479 42.78 10.82 -7.05
CA GLY A 479 42.01 11.65 -6.13
C GLY A 479 41.02 10.90 -5.22
N PRO A 480 40.20 11.64 -4.45
CA PRO A 480 39.14 11.07 -3.62
C PRO A 480 38.01 10.48 -4.47
N VAL A 481 37.30 9.51 -3.88
CA VAL A 481 36.12 8.86 -4.47
C VAL A 481 34.92 9.20 -3.61
N ARG A 482 33.92 9.90 -4.17
CA ARG A 482 32.68 10.27 -3.48
C ARG A 482 31.52 9.40 -3.95
N LEU A 483 30.93 8.63 -3.04
CA LEU A 483 29.89 7.64 -3.28
C LEU A 483 28.51 8.19 -2.93
N LEU A 484 27.59 8.22 -3.89
CA LEU A 484 26.17 8.49 -3.66
C LEU A 484 25.38 7.17 -3.51
N THR A 485 24.75 6.95 -2.35
CA THR A 485 24.20 5.63 -1.96
C THR A 485 23.07 5.68 -0.91
N HIS A 486 22.37 4.55 -0.71
CA HIS A 486 21.62 4.22 0.50
C HIS A 486 22.45 3.37 1.48
N LEU A 487 22.27 3.61 2.79
CA LEU A 487 22.78 2.71 3.84
C LEU A 487 21.86 1.50 4.04
N ARG A 488 22.35 0.49 4.78
CA ARG A 488 21.53 -0.63 5.27
C ARG A 488 20.74 -0.17 6.50
N PHE A 489 19.41 -0.17 6.44
CA PHE A 489 18.53 0.22 7.54
C PHE A 489 17.88 -1.00 8.20
N GLY A 490 18.04 -1.12 9.53
CA GLY A 490 17.48 -2.23 10.31
C GLY A 490 17.92 -3.62 9.82
N GLY A 491 19.11 -3.73 9.24
CA GLY A 491 19.62 -4.95 8.62
C GLY A 491 19.23 -5.17 7.15
N HIS A 492 18.36 -4.36 6.55
CA HIS A 492 17.93 -4.46 5.15
C HIS A 492 18.54 -3.33 4.29
N VAL A 493 18.92 -3.63 3.06
CA VAL A 493 19.42 -2.63 2.09
C VAL A 493 18.67 -2.76 0.77
N PHE A 494 18.30 -1.62 0.19
CA PHE A 494 17.72 -1.49 -1.14
C PHE A 494 18.48 -0.39 -1.86
N ASN A 495 19.40 -0.77 -2.73
CA ASN A 495 20.37 0.13 -3.34
C ASN A 495 20.54 -0.22 -4.83
N PRO A 496 19.55 0.13 -5.69
CA PRO A 496 19.53 -0.28 -7.10
C PRO A 496 20.59 0.41 -7.95
N VAL A 497 21.07 1.58 -7.52
CA VAL A 497 22.16 2.33 -8.18
C VAL A 497 23.09 2.91 -7.12
N SER A 498 24.38 3.00 -7.42
CA SER A 498 25.37 3.75 -6.65
C SER A 498 26.33 4.44 -7.60
N PHE A 499 26.56 5.73 -7.36
CA PHE A 499 27.36 6.58 -8.25
C PHE A 499 28.63 7.04 -7.54
N TYR A 500 29.78 6.64 -8.06
CA TYR A 500 31.10 6.97 -7.57
C TYR A 500 31.70 8.08 -8.43
N TYR A 501 31.79 9.27 -7.85
CA TYR A 501 32.41 10.43 -8.47
C TYR A 501 33.91 10.40 -8.14
N CYS A 502 34.74 10.10 -9.13
CA CYS A 502 36.19 9.98 -8.97
C CYS A 502 36.85 11.28 -9.41
N TYR A 503 37.61 11.90 -8.52
CA TYR A 503 38.26 13.19 -8.75
C TYR A 503 39.75 13.01 -9.09
N GLN A 504 40.35 14.06 -9.64
CA GLN A 504 41.80 14.18 -9.78
C GLN A 504 42.44 14.57 -8.44
N ALA A 505 43.77 14.64 -8.39
CA ALA A 505 44.53 14.93 -7.16
C ALA A 505 44.22 16.31 -6.54
N ASP A 506 43.64 17.25 -7.31
CA ASP A 506 43.14 18.54 -6.83
C ASP A 506 41.89 18.43 -5.93
N ARG A 507 41.22 17.27 -5.91
CA ARG A 507 39.97 16.97 -5.17
C ARG A 507 38.73 17.77 -5.63
N GLU A 508 38.84 18.49 -6.76
CA GLU A 508 37.81 19.37 -7.34
C GLU A 508 37.46 18.99 -8.79
N THR A 509 38.44 18.64 -9.63
CA THR A 509 38.21 18.21 -11.01
C THR A 509 37.68 16.79 -11.06
N LEU A 510 36.45 16.61 -11.56
CA LEU A 510 35.86 15.30 -11.80
C LEU A 510 36.52 14.61 -13.01
N ASP A 511 37.02 13.40 -12.81
CA ASP A 511 37.80 12.64 -13.80
C ASP A 511 36.94 11.59 -14.53
N CYS A 512 36.16 10.83 -13.75
CA CYS A 512 35.12 9.93 -14.25
C CYS A 512 33.98 9.76 -13.24
N ILE A 513 32.84 9.29 -13.72
CA ILE A 513 31.78 8.72 -12.87
C ILE A 513 31.79 7.20 -13.10
N VAL A 514 31.83 6.41 -12.03
CA VAL A 514 31.54 4.97 -12.10
C VAL A 514 30.13 4.75 -11.57
N ALA A 515 29.28 4.10 -12.35
CA ALA A 515 27.88 3.84 -12.01
C ALA A 515 27.66 2.34 -11.81
N GLU A 516 27.65 1.92 -10.55
CA GLU A 516 27.22 0.59 -10.15
C GLU A 516 25.69 0.51 -10.26
N ILE A 517 25.17 -0.28 -11.19
CA ILE A 517 23.77 -0.71 -11.17
C ILE A 517 23.72 -2.08 -10.50
N THR A 518 22.88 -2.21 -9.47
CA THR A 518 22.53 -3.49 -8.86
C THR A 518 21.12 -3.87 -9.29
N ASN A 519 20.95 -4.98 -10.01
CA ASN A 519 19.60 -5.42 -10.39
C ASN A 519 18.82 -5.93 -9.16
N THR A 520 17.59 -5.46 -9.00
CA THR A 520 16.88 -5.53 -7.71
C THR A 520 16.35 -6.90 -7.25
N PRO A 521 16.29 -7.94 -8.11
CA PRO A 521 16.09 -9.30 -7.64
C PRO A 521 17.41 -10.11 -7.53
N TRP A 522 18.20 -10.24 -8.60
CA TRP A 522 19.42 -11.07 -8.63
C TRP A 522 20.59 -10.55 -7.77
N LYS A 523 20.67 -9.22 -7.53
CA LYS A 523 21.83 -8.51 -6.93
C LYS A 523 23.12 -8.57 -7.73
N GLU A 524 23.06 -8.93 -9.01
CA GLU A 524 24.21 -8.78 -9.89
C GLU A 524 24.56 -7.30 -10.02
N ARG A 525 25.84 -7.01 -10.22
CA ARG A 525 26.39 -5.66 -10.27
C ARG A 525 27.14 -5.44 -11.57
N HIS A 526 26.85 -4.35 -12.26
CA HIS A 526 27.67 -3.88 -13.37
C HIS A 526 28.04 -2.41 -13.15
N ALA A 527 29.31 -2.09 -13.38
CA ALA A 527 29.87 -0.77 -13.13
C ALA A 527 30.27 -0.10 -14.44
N TYR A 528 29.38 0.75 -14.97
CA TYR A 528 29.69 1.56 -16.15
C TYR A 528 30.68 2.66 -15.78
N VAL A 529 31.84 2.70 -16.43
CA VAL A 529 32.82 3.79 -16.27
C VAL A 529 32.54 4.86 -17.32
N LEU A 530 32.40 6.11 -16.88
CA LEU A 530 32.00 7.26 -17.70
C LEU A 530 33.11 8.34 -17.63
N PRO A 531 34.12 8.30 -18.53
CA PRO A 531 35.19 9.29 -18.54
C PRO A 531 34.67 10.69 -18.83
N VAL A 532 35.05 11.69 -18.04
CA VAL A 532 34.65 13.09 -18.29
C VAL A 532 35.27 13.63 -19.60
N LYS A 533 36.39 13.05 -20.04
CA LYS A 533 37.05 13.34 -21.33
C LYS A 533 36.19 12.98 -22.55
N THR A 534 35.31 11.98 -22.46
CA THR A 534 34.42 11.55 -23.56
C THR A 534 32.99 12.11 -23.44
N ALA A 535 32.72 12.94 -22.44
CA ALA A 535 31.41 13.51 -22.20
C ALA A 535 31.10 14.70 -23.13
N ILE A 536 29.92 14.67 -23.75
CA ILE A 536 29.33 15.85 -24.40
C ILE A 536 28.88 16.82 -23.31
N ARG A 537 29.52 17.98 -23.20
CA ARG A 537 29.19 19.00 -22.19
C ARG A 537 27.97 19.84 -22.62
N GLN A 538 27.01 19.99 -21.72
CA GLN A 538 25.81 20.81 -21.88
C GLN A 538 25.62 21.67 -20.62
N GLY A 539 26.32 22.81 -20.56
CA GLY A 539 26.41 23.63 -19.34
C GLY A 539 27.07 22.85 -18.20
N ARG A 540 26.38 22.74 -17.06
CA ARG A 540 26.81 21.92 -15.90
C ARG A 540 26.56 20.42 -16.06
N ALA A 541 25.88 19.97 -17.13
CA ALA A 541 25.61 18.57 -17.38
C ALA A 541 26.66 17.93 -18.30
N LEU A 542 27.02 16.69 -17.99
CA LEU A 542 27.87 15.80 -18.77
C LEU A 542 26.97 14.72 -19.37
N ARG A 543 27.03 14.52 -20.69
CA ARG A 543 26.21 13.54 -21.44
C ARG A 543 27.08 12.48 -22.11
N TRP A 544 26.66 11.21 -22.00
CA TRP A 544 27.25 10.07 -22.70
C TRP A 544 26.15 9.30 -23.45
N GLN A 545 26.55 8.61 -24.53
CA GLN A 545 25.72 7.64 -25.24
C GLN A 545 26.55 6.37 -25.48
N PHE A 546 25.98 5.21 -25.18
CA PHE A 546 26.63 3.89 -25.25
C PHE A 546 25.57 2.77 -25.18
N ASP A 547 25.92 1.54 -25.55
CA ASP A 547 24.98 0.43 -25.59
C ASP A 547 24.68 -0.19 -24.20
N LYS A 548 23.49 -0.76 -24.04
CA LYS A 548 23.03 -1.40 -22.80
C LYS A 548 23.68 -2.77 -22.62
N THR A 549 24.83 -2.81 -21.96
CA THR A 549 25.57 -4.05 -21.66
C THR A 549 25.04 -4.83 -20.44
N PHE A 550 24.17 -4.23 -19.61
CA PHE A 550 23.66 -4.86 -18.37
C PHE A 550 22.13 -4.94 -18.27
N HIS A 551 21.65 -6.00 -17.61
CA HIS A 551 20.24 -6.35 -17.50
C HIS A 551 19.61 -5.79 -16.21
N VAL A 552 18.95 -4.63 -16.34
CA VAL A 552 18.35 -3.88 -15.23
C VAL A 552 16.85 -4.17 -15.04
N SER A 553 16.16 -4.66 -16.07
CA SER A 553 14.73 -4.99 -16.04
C SER A 553 14.39 -6.01 -17.14
N PRO A 554 13.66 -7.11 -16.83
CA PRO A 554 13.26 -8.11 -17.83
C PRO A 554 12.33 -7.54 -18.91
N PHE A 555 11.58 -6.48 -18.59
CA PHE A 555 10.65 -5.83 -19.51
C PHE A 555 11.33 -4.84 -20.49
N MET A 556 12.67 -4.81 -20.55
CA MET A 556 13.43 -3.88 -21.40
C MET A 556 14.68 -4.55 -22.00
N PRO A 557 14.67 -4.85 -23.31
CA PRO A 557 15.60 -5.79 -23.94
C PRO A 557 17.04 -5.23 -24.05
N MET A 558 17.98 -6.07 -24.47
CA MET A 558 19.42 -5.75 -24.47
C MET A 558 19.88 -4.94 -25.69
N ASP A 559 19.13 -4.98 -26.79
CA ASP A 559 19.36 -4.21 -28.02
C ASP A 559 18.91 -2.74 -27.89
N CYS A 560 19.33 -2.09 -26.81
CA CYS A 560 19.03 -0.69 -26.52
C CYS A 560 20.31 0.14 -26.36
N ALA A 561 20.25 1.40 -26.77
CA ALA A 561 21.24 2.42 -26.43
C ALA A 561 20.79 3.23 -25.20
N TYR A 562 21.74 3.57 -24.33
CA TYR A 562 21.56 4.50 -23.23
C TYR A 562 21.92 5.94 -23.65
N ASP A 563 21.14 6.91 -23.17
CA ASP A 563 21.50 8.33 -23.16
C ASP A 563 21.52 8.81 -21.71
N TRP A 564 22.71 9.08 -21.18
CA TRP A 564 22.93 9.31 -19.75
C TRP A 564 23.47 10.70 -19.50
N ARG A 565 22.92 11.42 -18.51
CA ARG A 565 23.26 12.81 -18.21
C ARG A 565 23.40 13.02 -16.71
N PHE A 566 24.54 13.54 -16.28
CA PHE A 566 24.86 13.78 -14.87
C PHE A 566 25.33 15.23 -14.69
N THR A 567 24.96 15.86 -13.58
CA THR A 567 25.72 17.01 -13.05
C THR A 567 26.78 16.50 -12.09
N ALA A 568 27.89 17.24 -11.92
CA ALA A 568 28.76 17.01 -10.78
C ALA A 568 28.00 17.34 -9.46
N PRO A 569 28.29 16.66 -8.33
CA PRO A 569 27.64 16.95 -7.05
C PRO A 569 27.97 18.36 -6.54
N ALA A 570 26.95 19.20 -6.38
CA ALA A 570 27.04 20.57 -5.86
C ALA A 570 25.82 20.83 -4.95
N ASP A 571 25.32 22.07 -4.83
CA ASP A 571 24.08 22.35 -4.08
C ASP A 571 22.86 21.61 -4.67
N ASP A 572 22.86 21.38 -5.99
CA ASP A 572 21.98 20.46 -6.69
C ASP A 572 22.74 19.27 -7.29
N LEU A 573 22.04 18.14 -7.42
CA LEU A 573 22.52 16.96 -8.16
C LEU A 573 21.38 16.38 -8.99
N ARG A 574 21.60 16.26 -10.30
CA ARG A 574 20.65 15.67 -11.24
C ARG A 574 21.30 14.53 -12.04
N VAL A 575 20.61 13.41 -12.07
CA VAL A 575 20.92 12.25 -12.92
C VAL A 575 19.71 11.98 -13.82
N HIS A 576 19.93 11.83 -15.11
CA HIS A 576 18.89 11.50 -16.08
C HIS A 576 19.38 10.39 -17.01
N MET A 577 18.61 9.32 -17.10
CA MET A 577 18.83 8.18 -17.99
C MET A 577 17.67 8.10 -18.96
N GLN A 578 17.95 7.95 -20.24
CA GLN A 578 16.97 7.51 -21.25
C GLN A 578 17.44 6.19 -21.86
N VAL A 579 16.48 5.39 -22.32
CA VAL A 579 16.73 4.15 -23.06
C VAL A 579 16.06 4.27 -24.42
N TRP A 580 16.85 4.02 -25.47
CA TRP A 580 16.45 4.14 -26.87
C TRP A 580 16.57 2.79 -27.56
N ARG A 581 15.60 2.43 -28.39
CA ARG A 581 15.59 1.23 -29.23
C ARG A 581 15.04 1.62 -30.60
N ASN A 582 15.75 1.26 -31.68
CA ASN A 582 15.34 1.56 -33.06
C ASN A 582 14.94 3.03 -33.30
N GLY A 583 15.71 3.98 -32.74
CA GLY A 583 15.42 5.41 -32.84
C GLY A 583 14.28 5.94 -31.96
N GLN A 584 13.58 5.08 -31.20
CA GLN A 584 12.48 5.47 -30.30
C GLN A 584 12.90 5.41 -28.83
N ARG A 585 12.55 6.44 -28.05
CA ARG A 585 12.73 6.46 -26.59
C ARG A 585 11.73 5.52 -25.93
N GLN A 586 12.20 4.41 -25.36
CA GLN A 586 11.37 3.41 -24.67
C GLN A 586 11.06 3.84 -23.24
N PHE A 587 12.04 4.42 -22.55
CA PHE A 587 11.99 4.73 -21.11
C PHE A 587 12.85 5.94 -20.77
N ASP A 588 12.48 6.73 -19.75
CA ASP A 588 13.39 7.64 -19.05
C ASP A 588 13.20 7.62 -17.52
N ALA A 589 14.30 7.82 -16.79
CA ALA A 589 14.31 8.06 -15.36
C ALA A 589 15.06 9.37 -15.06
N THR A 590 14.51 10.18 -14.16
CA THR A 590 15.09 11.44 -13.71
C THR A 590 15.16 11.48 -12.20
N GLN A 591 16.37 11.52 -11.64
CA GLN A 591 16.63 11.78 -10.24
C GLN A 591 17.07 13.25 -10.11
N SER A 592 16.34 14.04 -9.32
CA SER A 592 16.62 15.46 -9.09
C SER A 592 16.64 15.74 -7.59
N MET A 593 17.78 16.19 -7.06
CA MET A 593 18.04 16.32 -5.62
C MET A 593 18.76 17.61 -5.25
N GLN A 594 18.72 17.94 -3.95
CA GLN A 594 19.34 19.10 -3.31
C GLN A 594 20.21 18.64 -2.13
N ARG A 595 21.39 19.21 -1.98
CA ARG A 595 22.39 18.89 -0.95
C ARG A 595 21.98 19.45 0.42
N ARG A 596 22.27 18.71 1.49
CA ARG A 596 22.29 19.20 2.87
C ARG A 596 23.56 18.74 3.59
N PRO A 597 24.20 19.61 4.39
CA PRO A 597 25.38 19.24 5.16
C PRO A 597 25.06 18.20 6.25
N ILE A 598 26.06 17.42 6.65
CA ILE A 598 25.98 16.56 7.84
C ILE A 598 26.62 17.32 9.00
N ASP A 599 25.81 17.99 9.84
CA ASP A 599 26.34 18.73 11.00
C ASP A 599 26.65 17.83 12.21
N GLY A 600 27.55 18.32 13.08
CA GLY A 600 28.02 17.60 14.28
C GLY A 600 27.19 17.86 15.54
N ARG A 601 26.15 18.71 15.49
CA ARG A 601 25.35 19.12 16.66
C ARG A 601 23.91 19.47 16.25
N GLY A 602 23.01 18.48 16.21
CA GLY A 602 21.58 18.77 16.10
C GLY A 602 20.69 17.66 15.53
N HIS A 603 21.26 16.66 14.88
CA HIS A 603 20.49 15.63 14.16
C HIS A 603 19.93 14.53 15.10
N ARG A 604 18.95 14.86 15.95
CA ARG A 604 18.15 13.88 16.72
C ARG A 604 17.12 13.10 15.88
N HIS A 605 17.02 13.38 14.57
CA HIS A 605 16.02 12.77 13.68
C HIS A 605 16.56 12.15 12.37
N PRO A 606 17.69 11.41 12.36
CA PRO A 606 18.40 10.96 11.15
C PRO A 606 17.74 9.77 10.42
N LEU A 607 16.40 9.70 10.47
CA LEU A 607 15.61 8.52 10.06
C LEU A 607 14.37 8.91 9.23
N ALA A 608 13.78 10.09 9.46
CA ALA A 608 12.49 10.48 8.87
C ALA A 608 12.52 10.70 7.35
N GLY A 609 13.71 10.74 6.73
CA GLY A 609 13.87 10.76 5.28
C GLY A 609 14.89 9.75 4.74
N ILE A 610 15.57 8.98 5.60
CA ILE A 610 16.61 8.02 5.17
C ILE A 610 16.15 6.55 5.31
N ALA A 611 15.01 6.29 5.96
CA ALA A 611 14.34 5.01 5.83
C ALA A 611 14.00 4.76 4.34
N PRO A 612 14.46 3.66 3.72
CA PRO A 612 14.15 3.37 2.32
C PRO A 612 12.64 3.16 2.15
N LEU A 613 12.09 3.66 1.03
CA LEU A 613 10.66 3.55 0.73
C LEU A 613 10.20 2.09 0.67
N ALA A 614 9.45 1.66 1.70
CA ALA A 614 8.67 0.43 1.67
C ALA A 614 7.49 0.46 0.68
N GLN A 615 7.41 1.49 -0.18
CA GLN A 615 6.43 1.67 -1.24
C GLN A 615 7.05 1.63 -2.65
N ALA A 616 8.30 1.19 -2.77
CA ALA A 616 8.95 0.85 -4.05
C ALA A 616 9.41 -0.63 -4.06
N GLN A 617 8.51 -1.56 -3.72
CA GLN A 617 8.71 -2.98 -3.98
C GLN A 617 8.29 -3.31 -5.41
N PRO A 618 9.20 -3.70 -6.33
CA PRO A 618 8.79 -4.45 -7.51
C PRO A 618 8.24 -5.82 -7.11
N SER A 619 7.38 -6.40 -7.95
CA SER A 619 7.03 -7.82 -7.88
C SER A 619 8.24 -8.70 -8.21
N ALA A 620 8.19 -9.95 -7.73
CA ALA A 620 9.13 -11.04 -7.95
C ALA A 620 10.61 -10.88 -7.48
N ARG A 621 11.22 -12.05 -7.20
CA ARG A 621 12.67 -12.26 -7.23
C ARG A 621 12.99 -13.61 -7.85
N PRO A 622 13.72 -13.62 -8.97
CA PRO A 622 14.70 -14.66 -9.27
C PRO A 622 16.12 -14.27 -8.80
N SER A 623 16.98 -15.25 -8.57
CA SER A 623 18.40 -15.24 -9.01
C SER A 623 18.44 -16.01 -10.36
N PHE A 624 19.51 -16.49 -11.01
CA PHE A 624 20.87 -16.91 -10.65
C PHE A 624 21.89 -15.77 -10.40
N PRO A 625 23.17 -16.15 -10.26
CA PRO A 625 24.25 -15.66 -11.12
C PRO A 625 24.84 -16.80 -11.98
N SER A 626 25.32 -16.52 -13.19
CA SER A 626 26.14 -17.47 -13.96
C SER A 626 27.12 -16.77 -14.92
N ARG A 627 28.21 -17.49 -15.26
CA ARG A 627 29.35 -17.20 -16.16
C ARG A 627 30.71 -16.99 -15.47
N GLU A 628 31.80 -17.62 -15.94
CA GLU A 628 31.91 -18.77 -16.86
C GLU A 628 33.30 -19.45 -16.72
N THR A 629 33.39 -20.71 -17.17
CA THR A 629 34.62 -21.39 -17.64
C THR A 629 35.84 -21.52 -16.69
N ALA A 630 35.88 -22.65 -15.97
CA ALA A 630 37.09 -23.45 -15.86
C ALA A 630 36.71 -24.94 -15.72
N MET A 631 37.23 -25.80 -16.60
CA MET A 631 37.18 -27.25 -16.41
C MET A 631 38.28 -27.65 -15.43
N ASN A 632 37.92 -28.36 -14.35
CA ASN A 632 38.63 -29.58 -13.89
C ASN A 632 37.92 -30.25 -12.69
N GLU A 633 37.92 -31.59 -12.76
CA GLU A 633 37.96 -32.59 -11.67
C GLU A 633 37.12 -32.40 -10.38
N MET A 634 36.25 -33.39 -10.12
CA MET A 634 35.54 -33.54 -8.84
C MET A 634 36.52 -33.77 -7.68
N THR A 635 36.42 -32.96 -6.62
CA THR A 635 37.04 -33.25 -5.31
C THR A 635 36.02 -33.05 -4.18
N PRO A 636 35.69 -34.09 -3.38
CA PRO A 636 34.68 -33.98 -2.33
C PRO A 636 35.27 -33.53 -0.99
N SER A 637 35.26 -32.22 -0.71
CA SER A 637 35.46 -31.71 0.66
C SER A 637 34.85 -30.33 0.89
N ALA A 638 33.62 -30.31 1.38
CA ALA A 638 33.01 -29.15 2.01
C ALA A 638 32.70 -29.51 3.46
N THR A 639 33.45 -28.97 4.42
CA THR A 639 33.18 -29.18 5.86
C THR A 639 31.84 -28.57 6.25
N LEU A 640 30.92 -29.41 6.72
CA LEU A 640 29.61 -29.00 7.22
C LEU A 640 29.76 -27.95 8.36
N PRO A 641 28.84 -26.98 8.48
CA PRO A 641 28.85 -26.01 9.57
C PRO A 641 28.80 -26.71 10.93
N GLN A 642 29.77 -26.43 11.80
CA GLN A 642 29.82 -27.01 13.15
C GLN A 642 28.56 -26.62 13.94
N PRO A 643 27.74 -27.59 14.39
CA PRO A 643 26.41 -27.29 14.90
C PRO A 643 26.42 -26.63 16.30
N GLY A 644 25.53 -25.67 16.51
CA GLY A 644 25.39 -25.00 17.81
C GLY A 644 24.67 -25.84 18.88
N THR A 645 24.92 -25.55 20.15
CA THR A 645 24.21 -26.15 21.29
C THR A 645 22.69 -25.90 21.25
N LEU A 646 22.27 -24.74 20.74
CA LEU A 646 20.87 -24.43 20.48
C LEU A 646 20.28 -25.32 19.36
N ASP A 647 21.04 -25.59 18.31
CA ASP A 647 20.59 -26.44 17.20
C ASP A 647 20.42 -27.89 17.69
N ALA A 648 21.33 -28.38 18.53
CA ALA A 648 21.23 -29.69 19.16
C ALA A 648 19.96 -29.83 20.03
N PHE A 649 19.62 -28.80 20.79
CA PHE A 649 18.41 -28.75 21.61
C PHE A 649 17.14 -28.73 20.76
N LEU A 650 17.10 -27.90 19.72
CA LEU A 650 15.95 -27.79 18.82
C LEU A 650 15.75 -29.06 17.98
N ARG A 651 16.84 -29.71 17.53
CA ARG A 651 16.83 -31.04 16.90
C ARG A 651 16.17 -32.07 17.81
N ARG A 652 16.65 -32.21 19.06
CA ARG A 652 16.09 -33.18 20.03
C ARG A 652 14.60 -32.94 20.25
N ARG A 653 14.16 -31.68 20.31
CA ARG A 653 12.74 -31.32 20.43
C ARG A 653 11.93 -31.72 19.19
N LEU A 654 12.43 -31.44 17.98
CA LEU A 654 11.76 -31.81 16.72
C LEU A 654 11.63 -33.33 16.59
N LEU A 655 12.72 -34.07 16.82
CA LEU A 655 12.71 -35.54 16.78
C LEU A 655 11.78 -36.15 17.83
N ALA A 656 11.69 -35.57 19.03
CA ALA A 656 10.74 -36.02 20.05
C ALA A 656 9.27 -35.73 19.67
N GLN A 657 9.00 -34.66 18.91
CA GLN A 657 7.65 -34.37 18.38
C GLN A 657 7.27 -35.29 17.21
N LEU A 658 8.26 -35.75 16.43
CA LEU A 658 8.07 -36.69 15.31
C LEU A 658 8.25 -38.16 15.72
N ALA A 659 8.60 -38.46 16.97
CA ALA A 659 8.72 -39.84 17.47
C ALA A 659 7.42 -40.68 17.36
N PRO A 660 6.20 -40.12 17.51
CA PRO A 660 4.94 -40.87 17.34
C PRO A 660 4.51 -41.12 15.89
N LEU A 661 5.36 -40.87 14.88
CA LEU A 661 5.04 -41.01 13.45
C LEU A 661 4.51 -42.41 13.11
N GLN A 662 3.43 -42.48 12.35
CA GLN A 662 2.80 -43.71 11.85
C GLN A 662 2.72 -43.70 10.31
N ASN A 663 2.35 -44.84 9.71
CA ASN A 663 2.02 -44.95 8.29
C ASN A 663 3.15 -44.50 7.31
N GLY A 664 4.40 -44.68 7.76
CA GLY A 664 5.63 -44.46 6.99
C GLY A 664 6.88 -44.54 7.86
N ARG A 665 8.04 -44.37 7.23
CA ARG A 665 9.37 -44.27 7.86
C ARG A 665 10.09 -43.01 7.39
N LEU A 666 10.53 -42.20 8.33
CA LEU A 666 11.35 -41.01 8.07
C LEU A 666 12.77 -41.24 8.60
N CYS A 667 13.73 -41.30 7.69
CA CYS A 667 15.14 -41.19 7.98
C CYS A 667 15.55 -39.71 7.95
N VAL A 668 16.21 -39.23 9.00
CA VAL A 668 16.78 -37.88 9.08
C VAL A 668 18.30 -38.00 9.18
N ARG A 669 19.01 -37.47 8.20
CA ARG A 669 20.47 -37.38 8.15
C ARG A 669 20.91 -35.95 8.37
N ASP A 670 21.78 -35.71 9.33
CA ASP A 670 22.25 -34.36 9.66
C ASP A 670 23.63 -34.40 10.36
N ALA A 671 24.18 -33.22 10.68
CA ALA A 671 25.48 -33.07 11.33
C ALA A 671 25.60 -33.69 12.73
N PHE A 672 24.51 -34.21 13.31
CA PHE A 672 24.50 -34.96 14.57
C PHE A 672 24.26 -36.47 14.38
N GLY A 673 24.36 -36.97 13.13
CA GLY A 673 24.21 -38.38 12.77
C GLY A 673 22.81 -38.75 12.26
N GLU A 674 22.64 -39.99 11.80
CA GLU A 674 21.35 -40.50 11.31
C GLU A 674 20.38 -40.81 12.46
N MET A 675 19.10 -40.47 12.26
CA MET A 675 17.98 -40.86 13.12
C MET A 675 16.88 -41.46 12.25
N GLN A 676 16.19 -42.50 12.74
CA GLN A 676 15.06 -43.11 12.04
C GLN A 676 13.79 -43.07 12.91
N LEU A 677 12.67 -42.72 12.31
CA LEU A 677 11.36 -42.53 12.95
C LEU A 677 10.28 -43.28 12.16
N GLY A 678 9.22 -43.72 12.84
CA GLY A 678 8.12 -44.48 12.23
C GLY A 678 8.39 -45.97 12.03
N ASN A 679 7.70 -46.61 11.08
CA ASN A 679 7.66 -48.06 10.91
C ASN A 679 8.39 -48.53 9.65
N ALA A 680 9.41 -49.38 9.82
CA ALA A 680 10.22 -49.93 8.71
C ALA A 680 9.46 -50.89 7.76
N GLY A 681 8.28 -51.38 8.15
CA GLY A 681 7.41 -52.19 7.30
C GLY A 681 6.44 -51.40 6.41
N SER A 682 6.50 -50.06 6.37
CA SER A 682 5.54 -49.25 5.60
C SER A 682 5.93 -49.08 4.13
N ASP A 683 4.91 -48.75 3.34
CA ASP A 683 4.94 -48.25 1.96
C ASP A 683 5.77 -46.97 1.78
N LEU A 684 5.52 -45.93 2.58
CA LEU A 684 6.24 -44.66 2.51
C LEU A 684 7.55 -44.75 3.28
N GLN A 685 8.69 -44.71 2.58
CA GLN A 685 10.02 -44.61 3.19
C GLN A 685 10.76 -43.43 2.57
N VAL A 686 11.24 -42.52 3.42
CA VAL A 686 11.68 -41.18 3.02
C VAL A 686 12.96 -40.79 3.77
N THR A 687 13.93 -40.20 3.08
CA THR A 687 15.20 -39.71 3.61
C THR A 687 15.30 -38.19 3.46
N VAL A 688 15.18 -37.47 4.58
CA VAL A 688 15.50 -36.05 4.67
C VAL A 688 16.97 -35.90 5.07
N THR A 689 17.75 -35.19 4.26
CA THR A 689 19.14 -34.80 4.58
C THR A 689 19.18 -33.31 4.85
N ILE A 690 19.67 -32.91 6.03
CA ILE A 690 19.79 -31.52 6.48
C ILE A 690 21.27 -31.12 6.38
N ASP A 691 21.56 -30.22 5.45
CA ASP A 691 22.90 -29.76 5.11
C ASP A 691 23.31 -28.49 5.90
N ASP A 692 22.36 -27.66 6.37
CA ASP A 692 22.57 -26.56 7.35
C ASP A 692 21.78 -26.80 8.67
N PRO A 693 22.45 -26.96 9.83
CA PRO A 693 21.80 -26.99 11.16
C PRO A 693 20.90 -25.78 11.48
N GLY A 694 21.05 -24.65 10.78
CA GLY A 694 20.14 -23.51 10.80
C GLY A 694 18.68 -23.86 10.50
N PHE A 695 18.42 -24.98 9.82
CA PHE A 695 17.09 -25.59 9.64
C PHE A 695 16.28 -25.64 10.94
N TYR A 696 16.83 -26.17 12.04
CA TYR A 696 16.06 -26.37 13.28
C TYR A 696 15.60 -25.04 13.90
N ARG A 697 16.40 -23.98 13.76
CA ARG A 697 16.03 -22.60 14.15
C ARG A 697 14.89 -22.06 13.29
N LYS A 698 14.94 -22.27 11.96
CA LYS A 698 13.91 -21.82 11.01
C LYS A 698 12.56 -22.53 11.28
N VAL A 699 12.58 -23.85 11.48
CA VAL A 699 11.38 -24.64 11.84
C VAL A 699 10.84 -24.25 13.23
N ALA A 700 11.69 -24.07 14.24
CA ALA A 700 11.23 -23.69 15.58
C ALA A 700 10.59 -22.28 15.64
N ALA A 701 11.01 -21.36 14.76
CA ALA A 701 10.48 -20.00 14.68
C ALA A 701 9.20 -19.88 13.84
N ASN A 702 9.15 -20.55 12.68
CA ASN A 702 8.11 -20.36 11.65
C ASN A 702 7.33 -21.64 11.29
N GLY A 703 7.56 -22.76 11.98
CA GLY A 703 6.83 -24.02 11.78
C GLY A 703 6.98 -24.58 10.36
N SER A 704 5.86 -25.01 9.80
CA SER A 704 5.69 -25.51 8.42
C SER A 704 6.25 -24.53 7.36
N VAL A 705 6.00 -23.22 7.52
CA VAL A 705 6.55 -22.17 6.65
C VAL A 705 8.08 -22.10 6.75
N GLY A 706 8.63 -22.32 7.95
CA GLY A 706 10.08 -22.39 8.17
C GLY A 706 10.75 -23.60 7.53
N ALA A 707 10.05 -24.75 7.46
CA ALA A 707 10.53 -25.95 6.76
C ALA A 707 10.56 -25.75 5.22
N GLY A 708 9.52 -25.13 4.65
CA GLY A 708 9.51 -24.81 3.22
C GLY A 708 10.49 -23.68 2.85
N GLU A 709 10.63 -22.65 3.68
CA GLU A 709 11.63 -21.59 3.48
C GLU A 709 13.06 -22.13 3.54
N SER A 710 13.32 -23.14 4.36
CA SER A 710 14.63 -23.80 4.43
C SER A 710 14.92 -24.68 3.21
N TYR A 711 13.92 -25.34 2.63
CA TYR A 711 14.07 -26.07 1.36
C TYR A 711 14.43 -25.14 0.20
N ILE A 712 13.68 -24.02 0.07
CA ILE A 712 13.91 -22.97 -0.93
C ILE A 712 15.35 -22.45 -0.89
N ASN A 713 15.96 -22.35 0.30
CA ASN A 713 17.33 -21.84 0.46
C ASN A 713 18.42 -22.92 0.33
N GLY A 714 18.05 -24.19 0.16
CA GLY A 714 19.01 -25.30 0.06
C GLY A 714 19.56 -25.80 1.40
N ASP A 715 18.93 -25.47 2.53
CA ASP A 715 19.37 -25.94 3.86
C ASP A 715 19.20 -27.46 4.05
N TRP A 716 18.32 -28.08 3.26
CA TRP A 716 18.00 -29.51 3.31
C TRP A 716 17.44 -30.00 1.97
N ARG A 717 17.40 -31.32 1.80
CA ARG A 717 16.94 -32.04 0.61
C ARG A 717 16.24 -33.35 0.99
N CYS A 718 15.46 -33.89 0.06
CA CYS A 718 14.77 -35.17 0.20
C CYS A 718 15.10 -36.09 -0.98
N ASP A 719 14.94 -37.40 -0.80
CA ASP A 719 14.89 -38.39 -1.89
C ASP A 719 13.55 -38.37 -2.64
N ASP A 720 12.42 -38.31 -1.93
CA ASP A 720 11.09 -38.12 -2.52
C ASP A 720 10.27 -37.09 -1.71
N LEU A 721 10.07 -35.90 -2.31
CA LEU A 721 9.24 -34.83 -1.74
C LEU A 721 7.75 -35.16 -1.70
N VAL A 722 7.23 -35.94 -2.65
CA VAL A 722 5.81 -36.32 -2.69
C VAL A 722 5.54 -37.33 -1.59
N ALA A 723 6.36 -38.37 -1.47
CA ALA A 723 6.29 -39.32 -0.36
C ALA A 723 6.48 -38.64 1.01
N LEU A 724 7.39 -37.67 1.13
CA LEU A 724 7.53 -36.84 2.34
C LEU A 724 6.23 -36.11 2.66
N VAL A 725 5.63 -35.44 1.68
CA VAL A 725 4.38 -34.70 1.87
C VAL A 725 3.26 -35.68 2.25
N GLN A 726 3.07 -36.79 1.54
CA GLN A 726 2.09 -37.81 1.89
C GLN A 726 2.25 -38.29 3.35
N LEU A 727 3.48 -38.59 3.77
CA LEU A 727 3.82 -39.02 5.14
C LEU A 727 3.48 -37.95 6.18
N LEU A 728 3.81 -36.68 5.91
CA LEU A 728 3.43 -35.54 6.75
C LEU A 728 1.91 -35.32 6.79
N VAL A 729 1.19 -35.57 5.68
CA VAL A 729 -0.27 -35.47 5.62
C VAL A 729 -0.96 -36.59 6.40
N ARG A 730 -0.49 -37.84 6.33
CA ARG A 730 -1.00 -38.96 7.15
C ARG A 730 -0.80 -38.75 8.65
N ASN A 731 0.07 -37.83 9.04
CA ASN A 731 0.43 -37.53 10.43
C ASN A 731 0.08 -36.10 10.85
N ARG A 732 -0.85 -35.44 10.14
CA ARG A 732 -1.07 -33.98 10.22
C ARG A 732 -1.40 -33.48 11.64
N ASP A 733 -2.07 -34.26 12.48
CA ASP A 733 -2.38 -33.87 13.86
C ASP A 733 -1.16 -33.78 14.79
N LEU A 734 -0.08 -34.52 14.51
CA LEU A 734 1.20 -34.36 15.21
C LEU A 734 1.86 -33.02 14.84
N LEU A 735 1.74 -32.61 13.57
CA LEU A 735 2.27 -31.35 13.04
C LEU A 735 1.46 -30.14 13.52
N ASP A 736 0.14 -30.26 13.61
CA ASP A 736 -0.75 -29.28 14.26
C ASP A 736 -0.37 -29.05 15.74
N GLY A 737 0.25 -30.05 16.40
CA GLY A 737 0.84 -29.90 17.72
C GLY A 737 2.04 -28.93 17.75
N MET A 738 2.79 -28.81 16.65
CA MET A 738 3.93 -27.90 16.52
C MET A 738 3.49 -26.44 16.39
N GLU A 739 2.41 -26.16 15.65
CA GLU A 739 1.91 -24.78 15.44
C GLU A 739 1.33 -24.13 16.70
N ARG A 740 1.04 -24.91 17.75
CA ARG A 740 0.50 -24.43 19.03
C ARG A 740 1.54 -23.74 19.93
N GLY A 741 2.83 -23.86 19.61
CA GLY A 741 3.97 -23.37 20.40
C GLY A 741 4.39 -21.90 20.17
N PRO A 742 5.64 -21.52 20.47
CA PRO A 742 6.13 -20.13 20.36
C PRO A 742 6.11 -19.57 18.93
N ALA A 743 6.06 -20.42 17.90
CA ALA A 743 5.89 -20.04 16.49
C ALA A 743 4.66 -19.15 16.22
N ARG A 744 3.67 -19.12 17.14
CA ARG A 744 2.54 -18.18 17.10
C ARG A 744 2.98 -16.72 16.94
N ILE A 745 4.14 -16.30 17.47
CA ILE A 745 4.65 -14.92 17.34
C ILE A 745 4.94 -14.57 15.87
N GLY A 746 5.65 -15.46 15.14
CA GLY A 746 5.84 -15.30 13.69
C GLY A 746 4.52 -15.35 12.92
N GLY A 747 3.62 -16.26 13.32
CA GLY A 747 2.27 -16.38 12.76
C GLY A 747 1.43 -15.10 12.86
N TRP A 748 1.54 -14.31 13.93
CA TRP A 748 0.85 -13.02 14.03
C TRP A 748 1.36 -11.98 13.01
N LEU A 749 2.68 -11.92 12.78
CA LEU A 749 3.27 -11.02 11.78
C LEU A 749 2.91 -11.45 10.35
N LEU A 750 2.95 -12.76 10.06
CA LEU A 750 2.53 -13.33 8.77
C LEU A 750 1.04 -13.09 8.49
N ARG A 751 0.16 -13.22 9.49
CA ARG A 751 -1.26 -12.85 9.39
C ARG A 751 -1.47 -11.36 9.09
N GLY A 752 -0.66 -10.49 9.70
CA GLY A 752 -0.65 -9.06 9.40
C GLY A 752 -0.26 -8.77 7.95
N TRP A 753 0.77 -9.45 7.45
CA TRP A 753 1.23 -9.35 6.06
C TRP A 753 0.18 -9.83 5.04
N ASN A 754 -0.47 -10.98 5.26
CA ASN A 754 -1.56 -11.44 4.40
C ASN A 754 -2.75 -10.47 4.38
N ARG A 755 -3.08 -9.83 5.52
CA ARG A 755 -4.16 -8.82 5.60
C ARG A 755 -3.89 -7.55 4.79
N LEU A 756 -2.64 -7.32 4.36
CA LEU A 756 -2.26 -6.24 3.43
C LEU A 756 -2.34 -6.66 1.94
N ARG A 757 -2.58 -7.96 1.63
CA ARG A 757 -2.68 -8.52 0.28
C ARG A 757 -4.07 -9.10 -0.03
N ARG A 758 -5.13 -8.46 0.48
CA ARG A 758 -6.53 -8.90 0.26
C ARG A 758 -7.01 -8.58 -1.15
N ASN A 759 -7.87 -9.43 -1.72
CA ASN A 759 -8.40 -9.34 -3.08
C ASN A 759 -9.55 -8.32 -3.24
N SER A 760 -9.33 -7.08 -2.78
CA SER A 760 -10.09 -5.92 -3.25
C SER A 760 -9.88 -5.75 -4.77
N ARG A 761 -10.66 -4.90 -5.46
CA ARG A 761 -10.48 -4.68 -6.92
C ARG A 761 -9.03 -4.38 -7.30
N GLU A 762 -8.38 -3.48 -6.54
CA GLU A 762 -6.97 -3.12 -6.76
C GLU A 762 -6.01 -4.23 -6.28
N GLY A 763 -6.29 -4.88 -5.13
CA GLY A 763 -5.47 -5.96 -4.60
C GLY A 763 -5.47 -7.21 -5.48
N SER A 764 -6.62 -7.56 -6.05
CA SER A 764 -6.79 -8.67 -7.02
C SER A 764 -5.88 -8.45 -8.21
N ARG A 765 -5.91 -7.25 -8.81
CA ARG A 765 -5.09 -6.89 -9.97
C ARG A 765 -3.59 -6.97 -9.66
N ARG A 766 -3.17 -6.52 -8.46
CA ARG A 766 -1.77 -6.61 -8.01
C ARG A 766 -1.32 -8.06 -7.73
N ASN A 767 -2.17 -8.88 -7.11
CA ASN A 767 -1.86 -10.27 -6.78
C ASN A 767 -1.84 -11.17 -8.03
N ILE A 768 -2.79 -10.97 -8.96
CA ILE A 768 -2.86 -11.71 -10.23
C ILE A 768 -1.72 -11.31 -11.16
N ALA A 769 -1.38 -10.02 -11.27
CA ALA A 769 -0.16 -9.59 -11.97
C ALA A 769 1.08 -10.28 -11.35
N ALA A 770 1.33 -10.10 -10.05
CA ALA A 770 2.53 -10.62 -9.39
C ALA A 770 2.71 -12.15 -9.37
N HIS A 771 1.74 -12.94 -9.85
CA HIS A 771 1.88 -14.39 -10.09
C HIS A 771 2.04 -14.73 -11.59
N TYR A 772 1.35 -14.02 -12.49
CA TYR A 772 1.52 -14.24 -13.94
C TYR A 772 2.69 -13.44 -14.55
N ASP A 773 3.27 -12.47 -13.82
CA ASP A 773 4.54 -11.75 -14.08
C ASP A 773 5.76 -12.70 -14.29
N LEU A 774 5.59 -14.02 -14.12
CA LEU A 774 6.56 -15.06 -14.49
C LEU A 774 6.70 -15.24 -16.02
N GLY A 775 5.76 -14.70 -16.81
CA GLY A 775 5.80 -14.68 -18.27
C GLY A 775 5.27 -15.94 -18.94
N ASN A 776 4.74 -15.78 -20.14
CA ASN A 776 4.10 -16.87 -20.91
C ASN A 776 5.08 -17.99 -21.28
N ASP A 777 6.32 -17.62 -21.62
CA ASP A 777 7.38 -18.55 -22.07
C ASP A 777 7.80 -19.53 -20.96
N PHE A 778 7.62 -19.18 -19.68
CA PHE A 778 7.88 -20.05 -18.54
C PHE A 778 6.84 -21.16 -18.43
N PHE A 779 5.55 -20.80 -18.43
CA PHE A 779 4.45 -21.75 -18.37
C PHE A 779 4.41 -22.68 -19.60
N ALA A 780 4.80 -22.18 -20.77
CA ALA A 780 4.91 -22.97 -22.00
C ALA A 780 5.90 -24.16 -21.93
N LEU A 781 6.84 -24.18 -20.98
CA LEU A 781 7.80 -25.28 -20.82
C LEU A 781 7.17 -26.56 -20.24
N PHE A 782 6.09 -26.46 -19.46
CA PHE A 782 5.55 -27.59 -18.70
C PHE A 782 4.03 -27.81 -18.78
N LEU A 783 3.25 -26.82 -19.23
CA LEU A 783 1.82 -27.01 -19.50
C LEU A 783 1.57 -27.82 -20.79
N SER A 784 0.30 -28.10 -21.07
CA SER A 784 -0.20 -28.53 -22.38
C SER A 784 -0.27 -27.34 -23.37
N PRO A 785 -0.30 -27.55 -24.70
CA PRO A 785 -0.37 -26.47 -25.70
C PRO A 785 -1.66 -25.63 -25.68
N ASP A 786 -2.67 -26.07 -24.93
CA ASP A 786 -3.86 -25.26 -24.62
C ASP A 786 -3.58 -24.14 -23.59
N LEU A 787 -2.44 -24.21 -22.87
CA LEU A 787 -2.03 -23.35 -21.76
C LEU A 787 -3.03 -23.34 -20.59
N MET A 788 -3.69 -24.47 -20.32
CA MET A 788 -4.58 -24.60 -19.17
C MET A 788 -3.81 -24.89 -17.87
N TYR A 789 -3.45 -23.83 -17.14
CA TYR A 789 -2.96 -23.95 -15.75
C TYR A 789 -4.14 -24.20 -14.79
N SER A 790 -4.67 -25.42 -14.85
CA SER A 790 -5.81 -25.94 -14.09
C SER A 790 -5.79 -27.47 -14.14
N SER A 791 -6.54 -28.15 -13.28
CA SER A 791 -6.66 -29.61 -13.33
C SER A 791 -7.09 -30.13 -14.71
N ALA A 792 -6.39 -31.15 -15.21
CA ALA A 792 -6.80 -31.96 -16.35
C ALA A 792 -7.74 -33.10 -15.90
N LEU A 793 -8.33 -33.85 -16.84
CA LEU A 793 -9.21 -34.99 -16.53
C LEU A 793 -8.65 -36.27 -17.14
N PHE A 794 -7.91 -37.04 -16.34
CA PHE A 794 -7.37 -38.35 -16.69
C PHE A 794 -8.47 -39.41 -16.50
N THR A 795 -8.64 -40.29 -17.48
CA THR A 795 -9.51 -41.48 -17.36
C THR A 795 -8.72 -42.78 -17.43
N ASP A 796 -7.57 -42.78 -18.10
CA ASP A 796 -6.82 -43.99 -18.45
C ASP A 796 -5.36 -43.87 -18.04
N ALA A 797 -4.72 -44.97 -17.65
CA ALA A 797 -3.32 -44.96 -17.18
C ALA A 797 -2.30 -44.56 -18.26
N GLY A 798 -2.69 -44.59 -19.54
CA GLY A 798 -1.89 -44.17 -20.70
C GLY A 798 -2.19 -42.76 -21.22
N ASP A 799 -3.01 -41.97 -20.51
CA ASP A 799 -3.32 -40.58 -20.90
C ASP A 799 -2.08 -39.68 -20.91
N SER A 800 -2.00 -38.77 -21.88
CA SER A 800 -1.09 -37.64 -21.85
C SER A 800 -1.75 -36.42 -21.19
N LEU A 801 -0.96 -35.42 -20.80
CA LEU A 801 -1.50 -34.17 -20.27
C LEU A 801 -2.41 -33.46 -21.29
N GLU A 802 -2.08 -33.59 -22.59
CA GLU A 802 -2.85 -33.03 -23.71
C GLU A 802 -4.20 -33.73 -23.90
N SER A 803 -4.24 -35.08 -23.85
CA SER A 803 -5.51 -35.80 -23.94
C SER A 803 -6.39 -35.52 -22.72
N ALA A 804 -5.80 -35.53 -21.52
CA ALA A 804 -6.50 -35.24 -20.27
C ALA A 804 -7.02 -33.78 -20.19
N SER A 805 -6.24 -32.80 -20.65
CA SER A 805 -6.66 -31.39 -20.61
C SER A 805 -7.75 -31.10 -21.64
N ARG A 806 -7.62 -31.62 -22.87
CA ARG A 806 -8.68 -31.54 -23.88
C ARG A 806 -9.97 -32.22 -23.40
N ARG A 807 -9.88 -33.44 -22.86
CA ARG A 807 -11.03 -34.17 -22.29
C ARG A 807 -11.73 -33.37 -21.19
N LYS A 808 -10.98 -32.61 -20.38
CA LYS A 808 -11.55 -31.70 -19.37
C LYS A 808 -12.32 -30.53 -20.00
N LEU A 809 -11.80 -29.91 -21.07
CA LEU A 809 -12.51 -28.86 -21.80
C LEU A 809 -13.79 -29.41 -22.47
N ASP A 810 -13.70 -30.60 -23.11
CA ASP A 810 -14.87 -31.27 -23.68
C ASP A 810 -15.91 -31.65 -22.63
N ARG A 811 -15.50 -32.20 -21.48
CA ARG A 811 -16.39 -32.53 -20.35
C ARG A 811 -17.16 -31.30 -19.86
N ILE A 812 -16.49 -30.16 -19.74
CA ILE A 812 -17.13 -28.89 -19.36
C ILE A 812 -18.19 -28.49 -20.40
N CYS A 813 -17.85 -28.55 -21.70
CA CYS A 813 -18.78 -28.20 -22.77
C CYS A 813 -20.00 -29.15 -22.83
N GLN A 814 -19.78 -30.45 -22.60
CA GLN A 814 -20.82 -31.48 -22.51
C GLN A 814 -21.74 -31.27 -21.29
N GLN A 815 -21.19 -30.97 -20.11
CA GLN A 815 -21.98 -30.71 -18.90
C GLN A 815 -22.79 -29.41 -18.99
N LEU A 816 -22.28 -28.41 -19.70
CA LEU A 816 -23.03 -27.20 -20.07
C LEU A 816 -24.03 -27.42 -21.23
N ARG A 817 -24.03 -28.59 -21.88
CA ARG A 817 -24.82 -28.91 -23.09
C ARG A 817 -24.67 -27.84 -24.20
N LEU A 818 -23.47 -27.29 -24.41
CA LEU A 818 -23.22 -26.16 -25.32
C LEU A 818 -23.74 -26.44 -26.74
N GLN A 819 -24.51 -25.50 -27.30
CA GLN A 819 -25.02 -25.55 -28.67
C GLN A 819 -24.38 -24.47 -29.56
N PRO A 820 -24.32 -24.67 -30.89
CA PRO A 820 -23.95 -23.62 -31.83
C PRO A 820 -24.82 -22.37 -31.63
N GLY A 821 -24.17 -21.20 -31.51
CA GLY A 821 -24.84 -19.93 -31.24
C GLY A 821 -25.09 -19.57 -29.77
N ASP A 822 -24.95 -20.50 -28.80
CA ASP A 822 -25.06 -20.21 -27.36
C ASP A 822 -24.22 -18.99 -26.97
N ARG A 823 -24.72 -18.14 -26.05
CA ARG A 823 -23.90 -17.08 -25.45
C ARG A 823 -23.31 -17.61 -24.13
N VAL A 824 -22.00 -17.85 -24.13
CA VAL A 824 -21.24 -18.32 -22.97
C VAL A 824 -20.47 -17.16 -22.34
N VAL A 825 -20.44 -17.07 -21.01
CA VAL A 825 -19.51 -16.19 -20.29
C VAL A 825 -18.46 -16.99 -19.51
N GLU A 826 -17.19 -16.66 -19.72
CA GLU A 826 -16.05 -17.22 -18.98
C GLU A 826 -15.51 -16.21 -17.98
N ILE A 827 -15.52 -16.58 -16.69
CA ILE A 827 -14.90 -15.83 -15.61
C ILE A 827 -13.49 -16.40 -15.37
N GLY A 828 -12.48 -15.70 -15.91
CA GLY A 828 -11.07 -16.06 -15.81
C GLY A 828 -10.52 -16.70 -17.08
N THR A 829 -10.23 -15.90 -18.11
CA THR A 829 -9.73 -16.35 -19.44
C THR A 829 -8.53 -17.30 -19.41
N GLY A 830 -7.67 -17.22 -18.38
CA GLY A 830 -6.31 -17.74 -18.46
C GLY A 830 -5.62 -17.17 -19.69
N TRP A 831 -5.07 -18.04 -20.54
CA TRP A 831 -4.51 -17.66 -21.85
C TRP A 831 -5.45 -17.99 -23.03
N GLY A 832 -6.77 -18.10 -22.79
CA GLY A 832 -7.82 -18.29 -23.80
C GLY A 832 -8.12 -19.75 -24.16
N GLY A 833 -7.58 -20.73 -23.43
CA GLY A 833 -7.66 -22.15 -23.79
C GLY A 833 -9.09 -22.70 -23.89
N PHE A 834 -9.96 -22.42 -22.92
CA PHE A 834 -11.38 -22.79 -23.02
C PHE A 834 -12.12 -21.96 -24.07
N ALA A 835 -11.94 -20.64 -24.10
CA ALA A 835 -12.64 -19.76 -25.04
C ALA A 835 -12.42 -20.16 -26.52
N VAL A 836 -11.17 -20.46 -26.90
CA VAL A 836 -10.83 -20.98 -28.23
C VAL A 836 -11.47 -22.36 -28.45
N HIS A 837 -11.30 -23.31 -27.51
CA HIS A 837 -11.84 -24.67 -27.64
C HIS A 837 -13.37 -24.68 -27.83
N ALA A 838 -14.11 -23.92 -27.02
CA ALA A 838 -15.57 -23.86 -27.07
C ALA A 838 -16.08 -23.19 -28.37
N ALA A 839 -15.52 -22.04 -28.75
CA ALA A 839 -15.91 -21.34 -29.98
C ALA A 839 -15.55 -22.13 -31.27
N GLN A 840 -14.45 -22.89 -31.23
CA GLN A 840 -13.97 -23.72 -32.35
C GLN A 840 -14.76 -25.03 -32.50
N HIS A 841 -14.97 -25.77 -31.40
CA HIS A 841 -15.56 -27.12 -31.44
C HIS A 841 -17.06 -27.18 -31.20
N TYR A 842 -17.65 -26.21 -30.49
CA TYR A 842 -19.09 -26.17 -30.18
C TYR A 842 -19.81 -24.99 -30.87
N GLY A 843 -19.08 -24.08 -31.52
CA GLY A 843 -19.68 -23.01 -32.33
C GLY A 843 -20.46 -21.95 -31.55
N CYS A 844 -20.21 -21.83 -30.25
CA CYS A 844 -20.83 -20.83 -29.38
C CYS A 844 -20.07 -19.49 -29.41
N HIS A 845 -20.71 -18.44 -28.90
CA HIS A 845 -20.11 -17.12 -28.71
C HIS A 845 -19.62 -16.99 -27.27
N VAL A 846 -18.32 -16.82 -27.05
CA VAL A 846 -17.70 -16.77 -25.72
C VAL A 846 -17.32 -15.32 -25.39
N THR A 847 -17.95 -14.73 -24.36
CA THR A 847 -17.42 -13.51 -23.71
C THR A 847 -16.53 -13.93 -22.55
N THR A 848 -15.24 -13.61 -22.61
CA THR A 848 -14.25 -14.04 -21.60
C THR A 848 -13.53 -12.84 -20.99
N THR A 849 -13.20 -12.88 -19.69
CA THR A 849 -12.51 -11.76 -19.01
C THR A 849 -11.30 -12.16 -18.18
N THR A 850 -10.27 -11.31 -18.22
CA THR A 850 -9.12 -11.33 -17.31
C THR A 850 -8.75 -9.91 -16.87
N ILE A 851 -7.96 -9.80 -15.80
CA ILE A 851 -7.36 -8.55 -15.33
C ILE A 851 -5.83 -8.51 -15.50
N SER A 852 -5.25 -9.58 -16.08
CA SER A 852 -3.83 -9.65 -16.45
C SER A 852 -3.65 -9.24 -17.92
N ALA A 853 -2.76 -8.27 -18.15
CA ALA A 853 -2.49 -7.74 -19.49
C ALA A 853 -1.75 -8.74 -20.39
N GLU A 854 -0.87 -9.58 -19.82
CA GLU A 854 -0.09 -10.57 -20.58
C GLU A 854 -0.95 -11.77 -21.00
N GLN A 855 -1.86 -12.20 -20.12
CA GLN A 855 -2.90 -13.17 -20.43
C GLN A 855 -3.81 -12.66 -21.55
N HIS A 856 -4.31 -11.43 -21.45
CA HIS A 856 -5.14 -10.82 -22.49
C HIS A 856 -4.38 -10.67 -23.81
N ALA A 857 -3.10 -10.31 -23.80
CA ALA A 857 -2.30 -10.18 -25.02
C ALA A 857 -2.16 -11.53 -25.75
N LEU A 858 -1.80 -12.61 -25.04
CA LEU A 858 -1.65 -13.93 -25.66
C LEU A 858 -3.00 -14.57 -25.99
N ALA A 859 -4.05 -14.36 -25.17
CA ALA A 859 -5.40 -14.81 -25.50
C ALA A 859 -5.93 -14.13 -26.78
N ALA A 860 -5.71 -12.82 -26.94
CA ALA A 860 -6.07 -12.09 -28.16
C ALA A 860 -5.33 -12.65 -29.39
N GLN A 861 -4.03 -12.92 -29.25
CA GLN A 861 -3.22 -13.51 -30.33
C GLN A 861 -3.75 -14.90 -30.71
N ARG A 862 -3.97 -15.80 -29.74
CA ARG A 862 -4.46 -17.17 -30.00
C ARG A 862 -5.88 -17.20 -30.58
N VAL A 863 -6.75 -16.28 -30.19
CA VAL A 863 -8.08 -16.10 -30.81
C VAL A 863 -7.94 -15.62 -32.26
N ALA A 864 -6.97 -14.76 -32.56
CA ALA A 864 -6.71 -14.28 -33.91
C ALA A 864 -6.07 -15.35 -34.81
N ASP A 865 -5.11 -16.12 -34.28
CA ASP A 865 -4.45 -17.24 -34.97
C ASP A 865 -5.45 -18.36 -35.31
N ALA A 866 -6.46 -18.56 -34.46
CA ALA A 866 -7.56 -19.50 -34.69
C ALA A 866 -8.68 -18.96 -35.60
N GLY A 867 -8.67 -17.66 -35.93
CA GLY A 867 -9.69 -17.02 -36.75
C GLY A 867 -11.07 -16.87 -36.08
N LEU A 868 -11.11 -16.74 -34.75
CA LEU A 868 -12.35 -16.77 -33.94
C LEU A 868 -12.78 -15.39 -33.41
N GLN A 869 -12.33 -14.29 -34.02
CA GLN A 869 -12.64 -12.92 -33.59
C GLN A 869 -14.15 -12.57 -33.71
N ASP A 870 -14.91 -13.32 -34.51
CA ASP A 870 -16.37 -13.24 -34.63
C ASP A 870 -17.10 -13.83 -33.41
N ARG A 871 -16.50 -14.83 -32.75
CA ARG A 871 -17.10 -15.64 -31.68
C ARG A 871 -16.56 -15.34 -30.30
N VAL A 872 -15.29 -14.94 -30.17
CA VAL A 872 -14.65 -14.72 -28.87
C VAL A 872 -14.50 -13.23 -28.57
N THR A 873 -15.34 -12.72 -27.66
CA THR A 873 -15.24 -11.37 -27.11
C THR A 873 -14.35 -11.39 -25.87
N LEU A 874 -13.11 -10.93 -26.01
CA LEU A 874 -12.15 -10.81 -24.91
C LEU A 874 -12.28 -9.46 -24.19
N LEU A 875 -12.31 -9.48 -22.86
CA LEU A 875 -12.44 -8.31 -21.99
C LEU A 875 -11.27 -8.20 -21.00
N MET A 876 -10.83 -6.96 -20.77
CA MET A 876 -9.85 -6.58 -19.72
C MET A 876 -10.58 -6.05 -18.48
N GLN A 877 -11.51 -6.81 -17.91
CA GLN A 877 -12.42 -6.36 -16.84
C GLN A 877 -12.42 -7.27 -15.60
N ASP A 878 -12.67 -6.66 -14.44
CA ASP A 878 -12.95 -7.40 -13.21
C ASP A 878 -14.31 -8.10 -13.36
N TYR A 879 -14.40 -9.38 -12.99
CA TYR A 879 -15.62 -10.18 -13.12
C TYR A 879 -16.83 -9.53 -12.42
N ARG A 880 -16.59 -8.74 -11.36
CA ARG A 880 -17.61 -8.00 -10.61
C ARG A 880 -18.32 -6.93 -11.46
N ASP A 881 -17.64 -6.41 -12.49
CA ASP A 881 -18.13 -5.32 -13.36
C ASP A 881 -18.76 -5.81 -14.67
N LEU A 882 -18.65 -7.10 -15.02
CA LEU A 882 -19.27 -7.69 -16.20
C LEU A 882 -20.78 -7.42 -16.26
N GLN A 883 -21.33 -7.23 -17.46
CA GLN A 883 -22.76 -6.94 -17.68
C GLN A 883 -23.38 -7.84 -18.75
N GLY A 884 -24.71 -7.87 -18.80
CA GLY A 884 -25.49 -8.69 -19.73
C GLY A 884 -26.01 -9.99 -19.10
N GLN A 885 -26.67 -10.81 -19.92
CA GLN A 885 -27.13 -12.15 -19.57
C GLN A 885 -26.70 -13.16 -20.64
N PHE A 886 -26.34 -14.35 -20.18
CA PHE A 886 -25.74 -15.43 -20.94
C PHE A 886 -26.54 -16.72 -20.74
N ASP A 887 -26.56 -17.56 -21.77
CA ASP A 887 -27.20 -18.88 -21.74
C ASP A 887 -26.44 -19.82 -20.81
N LYS A 888 -25.10 -19.73 -20.86
CA LYS A 888 -24.18 -20.62 -20.18
C LYS A 888 -23.07 -19.81 -19.50
N LEU A 889 -22.55 -20.29 -18.38
CA LEU A 889 -21.41 -19.68 -17.68
C LEU A 889 -20.36 -20.75 -17.35
N VAL A 890 -19.08 -20.38 -17.42
CA VAL A 890 -17.99 -21.19 -16.89
C VAL A 890 -17.08 -20.36 -15.99
N SER A 891 -16.52 -20.98 -14.97
CA SER A 891 -15.35 -20.45 -14.26
C SER A 891 -14.46 -21.60 -13.82
N ILE A 892 -13.16 -21.51 -14.14
CA ILE A 892 -12.19 -22.59 -13.93
C ILE A 892 -11.12 -22.10 -12.95
N GLU A 893 -11.13 -22.65 -11.73
CA GLU A 893 -10.10 -22.45 -10.68
C GLU A 893 -9.79 -20.96 -10.40
N MET A 894 -10.86 -20.17 -10.42
CA MET A 894 -10.85 -18.72 -10.18
C MET A 894 -11.37 -18.36 -8.77
N ILE A 895 -12.21 -19.21 -8.16
CA ILE A 895 -12.84 -19.00 -6.85
C ILE A 895 -11.82 -19.02 -5.70
N GLU A 896 -10.63 -19.54 -5.94
CA GLU A 896 -9.48 -19.58 -5.05
C GLU A 896 -8.79 -18.20 -4.97
N ALA A 897 -8.91 -17.41 -6.04
CA ALA A 897 -8.31 -16.09 -6.22
C ALA A 897 -9.23 -14.92 -5.79
N ILE A 898 -10.52 -15.15 -5.51
CA ILE A 898 -11.43 -14.04 -5.10
C ILE A 898 -11.24 -13.62 -3.63
N GLY A 899 -10.74 -14.50 -2.75
CA GLY A 899 -10.70 -14.29 -1.29
C GLY A 899 -12.01 -14.62 -0.57
N ALA A 900 -11.91 -15.27 0.60
CA ALA A 900 -13.05 -15.89 1.30
C ALA A 900 -14.18 -14.91 1.68
N GLU A 901 -13.85 -13.64 1.94
CA GLU A 901 -14.85 -12.60 2.22
C GLU A 901 -15.71 -12.16 1.02
N TYR A 902 -15.41 -12.63 -0.20
CA TYR A 902 -16.14 -12.26 -1.43
C TYR A 902 -16.95 -13.40 -2.06
N LEU A 903 -17.03 -14.57 -1.41
CA LEU A 903 -17.81 -15.73 -1.88
C LEU A 903 -19.27 -15.38 -2.23
N ASP A 904 -19.95 -14.63 -1.37
CA ASP A 904 -21.36 -14.24 -1.56
C ASP A 904 -21.50 -13.30 -2.77
N THR A 905 -20.59 -12.33 -2.93
CA THR A 905 -20.53 -11.43 -4.10
C THR A 905 -20.28 -12.20 -5.39
N TYR A 906 -19.44 -13.24 -5.35
CA TYR A 906 -19.17 -14.11 -6.49
C TYR A 906 -20.40 -14.92 -6.89
N MET A 907 -21.07 -15.58 -5.93
CA MET A 907 -22.30 -16.35 -6.19
C MET A 907 -23.45 -15.48 -6.73
N ALA A 908 -23.64 -14.28 -6.18
CA ALA A 908 -24.58 -13.29 -6.72
C ALA A 908 -24.21 -12.86 -8.15
N THR A 909 -22.91 -12.76 -8.46
CA THR A 909 -22.44 -12.42 -9.83
C THR A 909 -22.68 -13.56 -10.81
N LEU A 910 -22.49 -14.83 -10.43
CA LEU A 910 -22.82 -15.97 -11.28
C LEU A 910 -24.32 -15.98 -11.64
N GLN A 911 -25.19 -15.75 -10.65
CA GLN A 911 -26.63 -15.67 -10.89
C GLN A 911 -27.01 -14.48 -11.79
N ARG A 912 -26.43 -13.30 -11.55
CA ARG A 912 -26.72 -12.05 -12.28
C ARG A 912 -26.40 -12.15 -13.78
N LEU A 913 -25.35 -12.89 -14.13
CA LEU A 913 -24.89 -13.07 -15.50
C LEU A 913 -25.64 -14.17 -16.27
N LEU A 914 -26.44 -15.01 -15.60
CA LEU A 914 -27.25 -16.04 -16.27
C LEU A 914 -28.67 -15.57 -16.61
N LYS A 915 -29.18 -16.02 -17.76
CA LYS A 915 -30.61 -15.98 -18.09
C LYS A 915 -31.44 -16.77 -17.04
N PRO A 916 -32.78 -16.58 -16.94
CA PRO A 916 -33.62 -17.27 -15.94
C PRO A 916 -33.59 -18.80 -15.98
N ASP A 917 -33.18 -19.35 -17.12
CA ASP A 917 -33.04 -20.76 -17.48
C ASP A 917 -31.58 -21.21 -17.66
N GLY A 918 -30.61 -20.33 -17.44
CA GLY A 918 -29.19 -20.58 -17.71
C GLY A 918 -28.49 -21.51 -16.72
N VAL A 919 -27.35 -22.06 -17.16
CA VAL A 919 -26.51 -23.01 -16.39
C VAL A 919 -25.07 -22.53 -16.28
N ALA A 920 -24.50 -22.61 -15.09
CA ALA A 920 -23.09 -22.37 -14.78
C ALA A 920 -22.36 -23.69 -14.46
N LEU A 921 -21.10 -23.80 -14.88
CA LEU A 921 -20.15 -24.77 -14.38
C LEU A 921 -19.02 -24.07 -13.64
N LEU A 922 -18.81 -24.45 -12.38
CA LEU A 922 -17.70 -24.01 -11.55
C LEU A 922 -16.74 -25.16 -11.31
N GLN A 923 -15.51 -25.08 -11.83
CA GLN A 923 -14.41 -25.96 -11.42
C GLN A 923 -13.68 -25.29 -10.26
N ALA A 924 -13.59 -25.99 -9.12
CA ALA A 924 -12.99 -25.45 -7.90
C ALA A 924 -12.15 -26.50 -7.17
N ILE A 925 -10.93 -26.13 -6.77
CA ILE A 925 -10.14 -26.81 -5.75
C ILE A 925 -10.85 -26.63 -4.41
N THR A 926 -10.95 -27.70 -3.65
CA THR A 926 -11.68 -27.74 -2.38
C THR A 926 -10.82 -28.28 -1.23
N ILE A 927 -11.09 -27.82 -0.01
CA ILE A 927 -10.53 -28.36 1.22
C ILE A 927 -11.62 -29.02 2.06
N GLU A 928 -11.23 -29.97 2.91
CA GLU A 928 -12.10 -30.61 3.90
C GLU A 928 -12.87 -29.58 4.75
N ASP A 929 -14.19 -29.69 4.82
CA ASP A 929 -15.05 -28.72 5.53
C ASP A 929 -14.64 -28.53 7.01
N HIS A 930 -14.21 -29.60 7.68
CA HIS A 930 -13.78 -29.56 9.07
C HIS A 930 -12.46 -28.80 9.30
N ARG A 931 -11.63 -28.63 8.25
CA ARG A 931 -10.37 -27.86 8.28
C ARG A 931 -10.51 -26.45 7.73
N TYR A 932 -11.59 -26.13 7.01
CA TYR A 932 -11.78 -24.84 6.34
C TYR A 932 -11.53 -23.62 7.25
N GLU A 933 -12.13 -23.57 8.45
CA GLU A 933 -11.92 -22.44 9.38
C GLU A 933 -10.50 -22.39 9.98
N GLN A 934 -9.79 -23.52 10.09
CA GLN A 934 -8.37 -23.53 10.47
C GLN A 934 -7.51 -22.98 9.33
N ALA A 935 -7.71 -23.51 8.12
CA ALA A 935 -6.99 -23.12 6.91
C ALA A 935 -7.23 -21.65 6.52
N ARG A 936 -8.44 -21.11 6.72
CA ARG A 936 -8.75 -19.69 6.48
C ARG A 936 -8.03 -18.76 7.47
N ARG A 937 -7.60 -19.28 8.63
CA ARG A 937 -6.91 -18.53 9.71
C ARG A 937 -5.40 -18.77 9.74
N SER A 938 -4.85 -19.73 8.99
CA SER A 938 -3.41 -20.00 8.87
C SER A 938 -2.78 -19.29 7.65
N VAL A 939 -1.47 -19.06 7.74
CA VAL A 939 -0.62 -18.66 6.61
C VAL A 939 0.36 -19.80 6.38
N ASP A 940 0.05 -20.62 5.40
CA ASP A 940 0.84 -21.77 4.95
C ASP A 940 1.92 -21.34 3.93
N TYR A 941 2.69 -22.32 3.45
CA TYR A 941 3.72 -22.15 2.43
C TYR A 941 3.17 -21.53 1.14
N ILE A 942 2.00 -21.99 0.68
CA ILE A 942 1.39 -21.58 -0.59
C ILE A 942 1.02 -20.10 -0.54
N LYS A 943 0.30 -19.67 0.50
CA LYS A 943 -0.05 -18.25 0.71
C LYS A 943 1.16 -17.36 0.99
N ARG A 944 2.28 -17.93 1.43
CA ARG A 944 3.52 -17.18 1.72
C ARG A 944 4.36 -16.95 0.46
N PHE A 945 4.53 -17.97 -0.37
CA PHE A 945 5.54 -17.99 -1.44
C PHE A 945 4.96 -18.08 -2.85
N VAL A 946 3.78 -18.66 -3.05
CA VAL A 946 3.24 -19.01 -4.38
C VAL A 946 2.02 -18.16 -4.75
N PHE A 947 0.97 -18.19 -3.93
CA PHE A 947 -0.30 -17.48 -4.16
C PHE A 947 -0.68 -16.55 -2.99
N PRO A 948 -0.03 -15.39 -2.82
CA PRO A 948 -0.35 -14.46 -1.75
C PRO A 948 -1.77 -13.91 -1.86
N GLY A 949 -2.58 -14.13 -0.81
CA GLY A 949 -3.97 -13.69 -0.75
C GLY A 949 -4.99 -14.72 -1.26
N SER A 950 -4.58 -15.88 -1.75
CA SER A 950 -5.50 -16.98 -2.08
C SER A 950 -6.10 -17.65 -0.84
N PHE A 951 -7.17 -18.40 -1.07
CA PHE A 951 -7.71 -19.37 -0.13
C PHE A 951 -8.25 -20.57 -0.91
N ILE A 952 -8.42 -21.70 -0.24
CA ILE A 952 -9.13 -22.86 -0.81
C ILE A 952 -10.51 -22.89 -0.15
N PRO A 953 -11.62 -22.80 -0.91
CA PRO A 953 -12.96 -22.96 -0.38
C PRO A 953 -13.23 -24.41 0.03
N SER A 954 -14.30 -24.65 0.78
CA SER A 954 -14.85 -25.99 0.98
C SER A 954 -16.24 -26.11 0.34
N ILE A 955 -16.70 -27.34 0.04
CA ILE A 955 -18.02 -27.57 -0.59
C ILE A 955 -19.13 -26.91 0.25
N ASN A 956 -19.11 -27.05 1.57
CA ASN A 956 -20.08 -26.38 2.44
C ASN A 956 -19.94 -24.85 2.40
N SER A 957 -18.73 -24.28 2.34
CA SER A 957 -18.56 -22.82 2.27
C SER A 957 -19.10 -22.22 0.96
N ILE A 958 -18.93 -22.95 -0.15
CA ILE A 958 -19.48 -22.62 -1.48
C ILE A 958 -21.02 -22.65 -1.42
N LEU A 959 -21.59 -23.77 -0.93
CA LEU A 959 -23.03 -23.96 -0.88
C LEU A 959 -23.72 -23.03 0.13
N THR A 960 -23.08 -22.69 1.24
CA THR A 960 -23.63 -21.72 2.20
C THR A 960 -23.62 -20.30 1.61
N ALA A 961 -22.54 -19.90 0.92
CA ALA A 961 -22.49 -18.60 0.22
C ALA A 961 -23.55 -18.53 -0.89
N LYS A 962 -23.68 -19.60 -1.69
CA LYS A 962 -24.73 -19.76 -2.70
C LYS A 962 -26.12 -19.55 -2.08
N THR A 963 -26.43 -20.24 -0.98
CA THR A 963 -27.74 -20.15 -0.30
C THR A 963 -28.01 -18.80 0.36
N ARG A 964 -26.99 -18.01 0.73
CA ARG A 964 -27.17 -16.62 1.19
C ARG A 964 -27.38 -15.62 0.05
N ALA A 965 -26.81 -15.88 -1.13
CA ALA A 965 -26.63 -14.86 -2.16
C ALA A 965 -27.38 -15.12 -3.50
N CYS A 966 -27.86 -16.34 -3.75
CA CYS A 966 -28.54 -16.68 -5.01
C CYS A 966 -29.47 -17.90 -4.97
N ASP A 967 -30.40 -17.93 -5.91
CA ASP A 967 -31.39 -18.99 -6.15
C ASP A 967 -30.85 -20.21 -6.91
N LEU A 968 -29.58 -20.19 -7.32
CA LEU A 968 -28.95 -21.26 -8.08
C LEU A 968 -29.07 -22.61 -7.37
N GLN A 969 -29.39 -23.66 -8.11
CA GLN A 969 -29.51 -25.03 -7.62
C GLN A 969 -28.27 -25.83 -8.05
N LEU A 970 -27.65 -26.57 -7.13
CA LEU A 970 -26.63 -27.55 -7.50
C LEU A 970 -27.34 -28.77 -8.10
N ILE A 971 -27.18 -28.98 -9.40
CA ILE A 971 -27.81 -30.10 -10.13
C ILE A 971 -26.86 -31.28 -10.37
N ALA A 972 -25.54 -31.06 -10.29
CA ALA A 972 -24.55 -32.13 -10.23
C ALA A 972 -23.26 -31.67 -9.54
N GLN A 973 -22.59 -32.62 -8.88
CA GLN A 973 -21.17 -32.50 -8.48
C GLN A 973 -20.41 -33.70 -9.06
N GLN A 974 -19.21 -33.47 -9.58
CA GLN A 974 -18.24 -34.52 -9.89
C GLN A 974 -16.88 -34.14 -9.28
N ASP A 975 -16.38 -34.91 -8.30
CA ASP A 975 -14.98 -34.79 -7.86
C ASP A 975 -14.05 -35.59 -8.78
N PHE A 976 -12.84 -35.07 -8.97
CA PHE A 976 -11.76 -35.71 -9.72
C PHE A 976 -10.38 -35.38 -9.13
N GLY A 977 -10.27 -35.25 -7.80
CA GLY A 977 -9.05 -34.91 -7.05
C GLY A 977 -7.78 -35.65 -7.50
N HIS A 978 -7.90 -36.94 -7.81
CA HIS A 978 -6.77 -37.75 -8.28
C HIS A 978 -6.21 -37.28 -9.64
N SER A 979 -7.05 -36.76 -10.55
CA SER A 979 -6.55 -36.19 -11.82
C SER A 979 -5.71 -34.93 -11.61
N TYR A 980 -5.92 -34.17 -10.54
CA TYR A 980 -5.02 -33.04 -10.23
C TYR A 980 -3.66 -33.56 -9.76
N ALA A 981 -3.59 -34.61 -8.94
CA ALA A 981 -2.31 -35.25 -8.59
C ALA A 981 -1.55 -35.71 -9.86
N LEU A 982 -2.24 -36.33 -10.82
CA LEU A 982 -1.65 -36.72 -12.11
C LEU A 982 -1.22 -35.51 -12.96
N THR A 983 -2.00 -34.43 -12.96
CA THR A 983 -1.69 -33.15 -13.62
C THR A 983 -0.42 -32.52 -13.06
N LEU A 984 -0.34 -32.39 -11.73
CA LEU A 984 0.81 -31.82 -11.01
C LEU A 984 2.06 -32.67 -11.19
N ARG A 985 1.93 -34.00 -11.19
CA ARG A 985 3.03 -34.93 -11.50
C ARG A 985 3.56 -34.71 -12.91
N ALA A 986 2.68 -34.57 -13.90
CA ALA A 986 3.06 -34.31 -15.28
C ALA A 986 3.75 -32.94 -15.45
N TRP A 987 3.22 -31.88 -14.82
CA TRP A 987 3.86 -30.57 -14.77
C TRP A 987 5.23 -30.63 -14.09
N ARG A 988 5.36 -31.31 -12.95
CA ARG A 988 6.63 -31.46 -12.22
C ARG A 988 7.67 -32.23 -13.02
N GLN A 989 7.29 -33.33 -13.67
CA GLN A 989 8.19 -34.10 -14.53
C GLN A 989 8.67 -33.28 -15.74
N ARG A 990 7.78 -32.53 -16.40
CA ARG A 990 8.14 -31.65 -17.51
C ARG A 990 9.03 -30.48 -17.06
N PHE A 991 8.67 -29.83 -15.95
CA PHE A 991 9.43 -28.75 -15.34
C PHE A 991 10.87 -29.19 -14.99
N LEU A 992 11.02 -30.34 -14.31
CA LEU A 992 12.33 -30.89 -13.95
C LEU A 992 13.16 -31.30 -15.19
N ALA A 993 12.52 -31.82 -16.24
CA ALA A 993 13.19 -32.11 -17.51
C ALA A 993 13.61 -30.83 -18.28
N GLN A 994 12.92 -29.71 -18.06
CA GLN A 994 13.17 -28.42 -18.71
C GLN A 994 13.99 -27.44 -17.86
N LEU A 995 14.59 -27.87 -16.73
CA LEU A 995 15.45 -27.01 -15.91
C LEU A 995 16.53 -26.25 -16.72
N PRO A 996 17.20 -26.82 -17.74
CA PRO A 996 18.13 -26.04 -18.58
C PRO A 996 17.48 -24.85 -19.30
N ALA A 997 16.22 -24.99 -19.74
CA ALA A 997 15.46 -23.91 -20.37
C ALA A 997 14.94 -22.89 -19.34
N VAL A 998 14.50 -23.35 -18.17
CA VAL A 998 14.13 -22.49 -17.03
C VAL A 998 15.33 -21.65 -16.57
N HIS A 999 16.51 -22.25 -16.50
CA HIS A 999 17.77 -21.55 -16.17
C HIS A 999 18.16 -20.56 -17.28
N ALA A 1000 17.96 -20.90 -18.55
CA ALA A 1000 18.20 -20.00 -19.69
C ALA A 1000 17.24 -18.79 -19.73
N GLN A 1001 16.02 -18.93 -19.19
CA GLN A 1001 15.10 -17.80 -18.95
C GLN A 1001 15.51 -16.92 -17.74
N GLY A 1002 16.55 -17.30 -16.99
CA GLY A 1002 17.12 -16.50 -15.91
C GLY A 1002 16.55 -16.76 -14.52
N PHE A 1003 15.90 -17.92 -14.30
CA PHE A 1003 15.42 -18.38 -12.99
C PHE A 1003 16.48 -19.22 -12.26
N ASP A 1004 16.59 -19.06 -10.93
CA ASP A 1004 17.56 -19.76 -10.09
C ASP A 1004 17.17 -21.15 -9.63
N GLU A 1005 18.17 -21.95 -9.29
CA GLU A 1005 18.11 -23.13 -8.40
C GLU A 1005 17.14 -22.94 -7.21
N ARG A 1006 17.15 -21.77 -6.56
CA ARG A 1006 16.27 -21.47 -5.41
C ARG A 1006 14.82 -21.15 -5.83
N PHE A 1007 14.59 -20.61 -7.02
CA PHE A 1007 13.25 -20.56 -7.63
C PHE A 1007 12.81 -21.97 -8.08
N CYS A 1008 13.72 -22.77 -8.62
CA CYS A 1008 13.41 -24.12 -9.08
C CYS A 1008 13.05 -25.03 -7.92
N ARG A 1009 13.74 -24.94 -6.77
CA ARG A 1009 13.35 -25.56 -5.49
C ARG A 1009 12.00 -25.06 -4.97
N LEU A 1010 11.69 -23.77 -5.14
CA LEU A 1010 10.37 -23.23 -4.79
C LEU A 1010 9.28 -23.86 -5.65
N TRP A 1011 9.49 -23.94 -6.96
CA TRP A 1011 8.50 -24.45 -7.92
C TRP A 1011 8.33 -25.98 -7.85
N GLU A 1012 9.43 -26.73 -7.71
CA GLU A 1012 9.43 -28.16 -7.45
C GLU A 1012 8.69 -28.50 -6.14
N PHE A 1013 9.06 -27.83 -5.05
CA PHE A 1013 8.43 -28.05 -3.74
C PHE A 1013 6.95 -27.67 -3.77
N TYR A 1014 6.57 -26.59 -4.45
CA TYR A 1014 5.17 -26.23 -4.69
C TYR A 1014 4.41 -27.37 -5.40
N LEU A 1015 4.92 -27.85 -6.54
CA LEU A 1015 4.25 -28.89 -7.32
C LEU A 1015 4.15 -30.21 -6.53
N ALA A 1016 5.23 -30.63 -5.87
CA ALA A 1016 5.25 -31.84 -5.04
C ALA A 1016 4.35 -31.74 -3.78
N TYR A 1017 4.29 -30.57 -3.15
CA TYR A 1017 3.41 -30.29 -2.01
C TYR A 1017 1.93 -30.38 -2.39
N CYS A 1018 1.55 -29.85 -3.56
CA CYS A 1018 0.20 -30.01 -4.07
C CYS A 1018 -0.08 -31.45 -4.52
N GLU A 1019 0.85 -32.11 -5.22
CA GLU A 1019 0.72 -33.50 -5.67
C GLU A 1019 0.41 -34.45 -4.50
N GLY A 1020 1.23 -34.43 -3.43
CA GLY A 1020 0.98 -35.21 -2.21
C GLY A 1020 -0.29 -34.81 -1.47
N GLY A 1021 -0.66 -33.52 -1.50
CA GLY A 1021 -1.90 -33.00 -0.90
C GLY A 1021 -3.18 -33.54 -1.54
N PHE A 1022 -3.19 -33.73 -2.87
CA PHE A 1022 -4.27 -34.34 -3.63
C PHE A 1022 -4.27 -35.88 -3.54
N LEU A 1023 -3.09 -36.53 -3.53
CA LEU A 1023 -2.99 -38.00 -3.38
C LEU A 1023 -3.63 -38.48 -2.06
N GLU A 1024 -3.36 -37.80 -0.95
CA GLU A 1024 -3.95 -38.09 0.36
C GLU A 1024 -5.32 -37.40 0.57
N ARG A 1025 -5.98 -36.91 -0.50
CA ARG A 1025 -7.34 -36.32 -0.53
C ARG A 1025 -7.61 -35.15 0.42
N SER A 1026 -6.56 -34.58 1.01
CA SER A 1026 -6.68 -33.44 1.93
C SER A 1026 -7.06 -32.12 1.24
N ILE A 1027 -6.89 -32.09 -0.08
CA ILE A 1027 -7.53 -31.18 -1.02
C ILE A 1027 -8.10 -32.01 -2.18
N GLY A 1028 -9.22 -31.56 -2.75
CA GLY A 1028 -9.92 -32.16 -3.89
C GLY A 1028 -10.13 -31.14 -5.00
N VAL A 1029 -10.70 -31.57 -6.13
CA VAL A 1029 -11.15 -30.65 -7.18
C VAL A 1029 -12.45 -31.17 -7.77
N SER A 1030 -13.46 -30.31 -7.81
CA SER A 1030 -14.81 -30.69 -8.21
C SER A 1030 -15.36 -29.78 -9.30
N HIS A 1031 -16.07 -30.38 -10.27
CA HIS A 1031 -17.04 -29.68 -11.10
C HIS A 1031 -18.35 -29.55 -10.33
N LEU A 1032 -18.86 -28.33 -10.25
CA LEU A 1032 -20.15 -27.98 -9.63
C LEU A 1032 -21.05 -27.39 -10.72
N LEU A 1033 -22.06 -28.15 -11.13
CA LEU A 1033 -23.03 -27.73 -12.12
C LEU A 1033 -24.20 -27.05 -11.42
N LEU A 1034 -24.36 -25.75 -11.66
CA LEU A 1034 -25.30 -24.85 -11.01
C LEU A 1034 -26.33 -24.35 -12.03
N ALA A 1035 -27.62 -24.51 -11.76
CA ALA A 1035 -28.68 -24.11 -12.68
C ALA A 1035 -29.62 -23.06 -12.06
N ARG A 1036 -30.15 -22.15 -12.89
CA ARG A 1036 -31.18 -21.18 -12.49
C ARG A 1036 -32.55 -21.88 -12.38
N PRO A 1037 -33.50 -21.40 -11.54
CA PRO A 1037 -34.77 -22.10 -11.30
C PRO A 1037 -35.68 -22.32 -12.53
N GLY A 1038 -35.47 -21.58 -13.63
CA GLY A 1038 -36.16 -21.79 -14.90
C GLY A 1038 -35.59 -22.96 -15.73
N TYR A 1039 -34.36 -23.40 -15.46
CA TYR A 1039 -33.71 -24.46 -16.24
C TYR A 1039 -34.52 -25.76 -16.17
N ARG A 1040 -34.75 -26.38 -17.33
CA ARG A 1040 -35.29 -27.73 -17.44
C ARG A 1040 -34.28 -28.54 -18.24
N PRO A 1041 -33.68 -29.62 -17.68
CA PRO A 1041 -33.05 -30.60 -18.54
C PRO A 1041 -34.15 -31.17 -19.43
N GLU A 1042 -33.94 -31.14 -20.75
CA GLU A 1042 -34.83 -31.85 -21.67
C GLU A 1042 -34.87 -33.32 -21.26
N ALA A 1043 -36.08 -33.89 -21.23
CA ALA A 1043 -36.26 -35.30 -20.95
C ALA A 1043 -35.54 -36.11 -22.05
N ASP A 1044 -34.70 -37.07 -21.65
CA ASP A 1044 -33.89 -37.86 -22.58
C ASP A 1044 -34.80 -38.66 -23.51
N THR A 1045 -35.03 -38.11 -24.70
CA THR A 1045 -35.96 -38.64 -25.72
C THR A 1045 -35.31 -39.72 -26.59
N HIS A 1046 -34.31 -40.40 -26.03
CA HIS A 1046 -33.68 -41.60 -26.55
C HIS A 1046 -33.60 -42.69 -25.47
N GLY A 1047 -34.64 -43.52 -25.41
CA GLY A 1047 -34.40 -44.94 -25.19
C GLY A 1047 -33.74 -45.56 -26.44
N GLU A 1048 -33.21 -46.78 -26.29
CA GLU A 1048 -32.40 -47.52 -27.28
C GLU A 1048 -30.98 -46.93 -27.53
N ARG A 1049 -29.87 -47.68 -27.43
CA ARG A 1049 -29.61 -49.10 -27.07
C ARG A 1049 -28.22 -49.23 -26.39
N THR A 1050 -28.13 -50.10 -25.40
CA THR A 1050 -27.19 -51.27 -25.28
C THR A 1050 -27.39 -51.91 -23.90
N GLY A 1051 -27.35 -53.24 -23.73
CA GLY A 1051 -26.92 -54.28 -24.67
C GLY A 1051 -25.56 -54.83 -24.26
#